data_AF-A0A1S3K008-F1
#
_entry.id   AF-A0A1S3K008-F1
#
_cell.length_a   1.000
_cell.length_b   1.000
_cell.length_c   1.000
_cell.angle_alpha   90.00
_cell.angle_beta   90.00
_cell.angle_gamma   90.00
#
_symmetry.space_group_name_H-M   'P 1'
#
loop_
_entity.id
_entity.type
_entity.pdbx_description
1 polymer ?
#
loop_
_entity_poly.entity_id
_entity_poly.type
_entity_poly.pdbx_seq_one_letter_code
_entity_poly.pdbx_strand_id
1 'polypeptide(L)'
;MASSGSGMVSSLSPGFTSSPLPKLMQETELQKMLADEKIRSEQHRTNYQMLKAEHTRLQDEHMQLQHEMRRTIEEAKMMQDRYKTQIEMAQRETSAKVAEIEELKTQVVTPQRLEVIRMQIAEEVEGPYREKFTTLDSEVEGYRNQYNKLRYEFSFLKSEMEHEREEQKKLVEDMKLQHEAEVANLRKEREVILARQTTDTAGDAQRVRVVQRENSQLQLKIKGLLTELEEIRAQREHMGMQSDHVSRLQGKQLAEHSANIKALETEKQALRLQCENLQKELTSTSDLYTQMTSKIHQLERDNTVLKNKMEEVSHKAKVDLSNMRMELVRERGDLERERDGLLTKVEDLQAQIDVTKHSMEQQAAAILEKERECAKKVQSAREEEWERTNKLETERLELEAKLQEIERRKIDEEARRHADKERAEEQIKAAHGSQEAAEKECAVLRTKLQQYQSMEMQLEQERSQNSELKTKIHQLDTDYNSLLNSEQELSELVNKLQTQLSATASDLSKAREQVKRTEREGDKVLAQHRGAWADEKGELQKRVEELTRELEDTHTKLTQATAVQKKRKAQYSKLHTKLKNRLQLLEASLQEVQMERDVLNKNVPQEIHNRLKKQLKDLQRRHNEFRQVLISGTTTNVPIGNYTFASMSVPMDLSAPALSFVEQEKTHQRDLRLLKERLEQLEEEQVHQAQALAERVSIHKGPIFSSTLREVESENSDKENVDDT
;
A
#
# COMPACT_ATOMS: atom_id res chain seq x y z
N MET A 1 -52.87 -3.62 -32.85
CA MET A 1 -53.97 -3.84 -33.82
C MET A 1 -55.20 -4.24 -33.02
N ALA A 2 -56.41 -3.70 -33.25
CA ALA A 2 -56.84 -2.77 -34.29
C ALA A 2 -57.95 -1.81 -33.81
N SER A 3 -58.17 -0.74 -34.59
CA SER A 3 -59.42 0.06 -34.76
C SER A 3 -60.05 0.74 -33.52
N SER A 4 -60.12 2.09 -33.46
CA SER A 4 -61.17 2.96 -34.04
C SER A 4 -62.52 2.90 -33.29
N GLY A 5 -63.24 4.01 -33.07
CA GLY A 5 -62.97 5.40 -33.49
C GLY A 5 -63.99 6.41 -32.91
N SER A 6 -63.77 7.69 -33.20
CA SER A 6 -64.51 8.83 -32.65
C SER A 6 -65.92 9.02 -33.22
N GLY A 7 -66.76 9.79 -32.50
CA GLY A 7 -67.79 10.64 -33.10
C GLY A 7 -69.24 10.38 -32.65
N MET A 8 -69.82 11.35 -31.94
CA MET A 8 -71.27 11.37 -31.66
C MET A 8 -71.85 12.78 -31.90
N VAL A 9 -73.04 12.82 -32.51
CA VAL A 9 -73.93 13.98 -32.74
C VAL A 9 -73.40 15.11 -33.63
N SER A 10 -74.08 15.29 -34.77
CA SER A 10 -74.27 16.59 -35.44
C SER A 10 -75.75 16.70 -35.83
N SER A 11 -76.33 17.90 -35.87
CA SER A 11 -77.78 18.07 -36.08
C SER A 11 -78.17 19.35 -36.81
N LEU A 12 -79.18 19.20 -37.67
CA LEU A 12 -80.16 20.20 -38.17
C LEU A 12 -79.67 21.43 -38.98
N SER A 13 -79.95 21.35 -40.28
CA SER A 13 -80.80 22.27 -41.08
C SER A 13 -80.55 23.80 -41.10
N PRO A 14 -80.46 24.43 -42.29
CA PRO A 14 -80.31 25.88 -42.46
C PRO A 14 -81.65 26.64 -42.58
N GLY A 15 -81.64 27.95 -42.28
CA GLY A 15 -82.75 28.88 -42.55
C GLY A 15 -82.35 30.35 -42.42
N PHE A 16 -82.64 31.15 -43.46
CA PHE A 16 -82.31 32.59 -43.56
C PHE A 16 -83.58 33.45 -43.38
N THR A 17 -83.51 34.57 -42.64
CA THR A 17 -84.29 35.81 -42.95
C THR A 17 -83.87 37.05 -42.12
N SER A 18 -83.65 38.17 -42.84
CA SER A 18 -83.97 39.58 -42.50
C SER A 18 -83.43 40.33 -41.25
N SER A 19 -82.69 41.42 -41.56
CA SER A 19 -82.76 42.75 -40.89
C SER A 19 -82.02 42.95 -39.54
N PRO A 20 -81.73 44.20 -39.09
CA PRO A 20 -80.32 44.63 -39.10
C PRO A 20 -79.82 45.32 -37.82
N LEU A 21 -78.80 44.77 -37.16
CA LEU A 21 -78.04 45.45 -36.10
C LEU A 21 -76.57 44.96 -36.04
N PRO A 22 -75.73 45.22 -37.06
CA PRO A 22 -74.58 44.35 -37.36
C PRO A 22 -73.35 44.46 -36.44
N LYS A 23 -73.17 45.56 -35.70
CA LYS A 23 -71.85 45.88 -35.11
C LYS A 23 -71.59 45.29 -33.72
N LEU A 24 -72.56 45.37 -32.80
CA LEU A 24 -72.31 45.01 -31.39
C LEU A 24 -72.27 43.48 -31.16
N MET A 25 -73.09 42.71 -31.88
CA MET A 25 -73.03 41.25 -31.87
C MET A 25 -71.73 40.74 -32.50
N GLN A 26 -71.34 41.31 -33.64
CA GLN A 26 -70.12 40.90 -34.35
C GLN A 26 -68.85 41.20 -33.53
N GLU A 27 -68.82 42.29 -32.76
CA GLU A 27 -67.72 42.59 -31.83
C GLU A 27 -67.68 41.66 -30.61
N THR A 28 -68.84 41.28 -30.05
CA THR A 28 -68.90 40.31 -28.95
C THR A 28 -68.63 38.87 -29.39
N GLU A 29 -69.02 38.49 -30.61
CA GLU A 29 -68.60 37.22 -31.24
C GLU A 29 -67.10 37.20 -31.52
N LEU A 30 -66.50 38.32 -31.97
CA LEU A 30 -65.06 38.39 -32.21
C LEU A 30 -64.27 38.32 -30.88
N GLN A 31 -64.73 39.01 -29.83
CA GLN A 31 -64.16 38.88 -28.48
C GLN A 31 -64.30 37.46 -27.93
N LYS A 32 -65.45 36.80 -28.15
CA LYS A 32 -65.65 35.40 -27.77
C LYS A 32 -64.72 34.47 -28.54
N MET A 33 -64.60 34.60 -29.86
CA MET A 33 -63.65 33.79 -30.64
C MET A 33 -62.20 34.03 -30.21
N LEU A 34 -61.82 35.27 -29.89
CA LEU A 34 -60.49 35.57 -29.32
C LEU A 34 -60.29 34.93 -27.94
N ALA A 35 -61.32 34.87 -27.09
CA ALA A 35 -61.26 34.16 -25.81
C ALA A 35 -61.17 32.64 -26.00
N ASP A 36 -61.99 32.07 -26.88
CA ASP A 36 -62.02 30.63 -27.20
C ASP A 36 -60.71 30.19 -27.90
N GLU A 37 -60.06 31.06 -28.68
CA GLU A 37 -58.74 30.83 -29.27
C GLU A 37 -57.62 30.96 -28.23
N LYS A 38 -57.73 31.91 -27.29
CA LYS A 38 -56.81 31.99 -26.13
C LYS A 38 -56.91 30.75 -25.25
N ILE A 39 -58.12 30.29 -24.96
CA ILE A 39 -58.36 29.07 -24.18
C ILE A 39 -57.79 27.84 -24.92
N ARG A 40 -57.97 27.73 -26.24
CA ARG A 40 -57.33 26.67 -27.03
C ARG A 40 -55.81 26.78 -27.08
N SER A 41 -55.23 27.98 -27.19
CA SER A 41 -53.79 28.24 -27.04
C SER A 41 -53.27 27.72 -25.70
N GLU A 42 -53.92 28.10 -24.60
CA GLU A 42 -53.53 27.70 -23.25
C GLU A 42 -53.71 26.19 -23.02
N GLN A 43 -54.74 25.57 -23.63
CA GLN A 43 -54.95 24.12 -23.65
C GLN A 43 -53.89 23.38 -24.47
N HIS A 44 -53.51 23.88 -25.65
CA HIS A 44 -52.42 23.29 -26.44
C HIS A 44 -51.06 23.44 -25.74
N ARG A 45 -50.83 24.58 -25.06
CA ARG A 45 -49.63 24.81 -24.24
C ARG A 45 -49.57 23.87 -23.04
N THR A 46 -50.66 23.70 -22.30
CA THR A 46 -50.71 22.78 -21.16
C THR A 46 -50.64 21.32 -21.60
N ASN A 47 -51.32 20.92 -22.68
CA ASN A 47 -51.18 19.59 -23.27
C ASN A 47 -49.73 19.31 -23.73
N TYR A 48 -49.06 20.28 -24.35
CA TYR A 48 -47.64 20.14 -24.71
C TYR A 48 -46.73 20.04 -23.47
N GLN A 49 -47.01 20.80 -22.42
CA GLN A 49 -46.28 20.71 -21.15
C GLN A 49 -46.48 19.36 -20.45
N MET A 50 -47.71 18.81 -20.42
CA MET A 50 -47.98 17.47 -19.91
C MET A 50 -47.30 16.39 -20.76
N LEU A 51 -47.40 16.47 -22.09
CA LEU A 51 -46.78 15.50 -22.99
C LEU A 51 -45.25 15.53 -22.89
N LYS A 52 -44.65 16.72 -22.70
CA LYS A 52 -43.22 16.85 -22.40
C LYS A 52 -42.86 16.27 -21.05
N ALA A 53 -43.67 16.48 -20.01
CA ALA A 53 -43.42 15.92 -18.68
C ALA A 53 -43.49 14.38 -18.68
N GLU A 54 -44.51 13.79 -19.32
CA GLU A 54 -44.63 12.34 -19.49
C GLU A 54 -43.54 11.76 -20.41
N HIS A 55 -43.10 12.48 -21.44
CA HIS A 55 -41.93 12.05 -22.23
C HIS A 55 -40.65 12.03 -21.38
N THR A 56 -40.38 13.08 -20.60
CA THR A 56 -39.19 13.09 -19.71
C THR A 56 -39.27 11.95 -18.71
N ARG A 57 -40.43 11.77 -18.06
CA ARG A 57 -40.69 10.66 -17.13
C ARG A 57 -40.44 9.30 -17.78
N LEU A 58 -41.03 9.03 -18.96
CA LEU A 58 -40.84 7.76 -19.69
C LEU A 58 -39.38 7.57 -20.14
N GLN A 59 -38.65 8.64 -20.43
CA GLN A 59 -37.24 8.59 -20.77
C GLN A 59 -36.39 8.25 -19.54
N ASP A 60 -36.67 8.83 -18.38
CA ASP A 60 -36.01 8.53 -17.11
C ASP A 60 -36.34 7.10 -16.63
N GLU A 61 -37.60 6.68 -16.71
CA GLU A 61 -38.10 5.34 -16.40
C GLU A 61 -37.46 4.29 -17.34
N HIS A 62 -37.30 4.60 -18.64
CA HIS A 62 -36.55 3.76 -19.57
C HIS A 62 -35.04 3.69 -19.24
N MET A 63 -34.41 4.80 -18.85
CA MET A 63 -33.01 4.80 -18.43
C MET A 63 -32.78 3.99 -17.15
N GLN A 64 -33.70 4.09 -16.19
CA GLN A 64 -33.70 3.28 -14.96
C GLN A 64 -33.80 1.79 -15.29
N LEU A 65 -34.84 1.38 -16.04
CA LEU A 65 -35.01 -0.02 -16.48
C LEU A 65 -33.80 -0.53 -17.28
N GLN A 66 -33.18 0.30 -18.12
CA GLN A 66 -31.97 -0.09 -18.87
C GLN A 66 -30.73 -0.21 -17.96
N HIS A 67 -30.68 0.52 -16.84
CA HIS A 67 -29.62 0.39 -15.84
C HIS A 67 -29.81 -0.84 -14.96
N GLU A 68 -31.05 -1.11 -14.51
CA GLU A 68 -31.43 -2.32 -13.79
C GLU A 68 -31.17 -3.58 -14.64
N MET A 69 -31.60 -3.58 -15.91
CA MET A 69 -31.34 -4.67 -16.86
C MET A 69 -29.84 -4.99 -16.97
N ARG A 70 -28.97 -3.98 -17.10
CA ARG A 70 -27.51 -4.16 -17.10
C ARG A 70 -27.02 -4.73 -15.78
N ARG A 71 -27.44 -4.16 -14.65
CA ARG A 71 -27.07 -4.64 -13.31
C ARG A 71 -27.46 -6.12 -13.11
N THR A 72 -28.66 -6.53 -13.53
CA THR A 72 -29.12 -7.93 -13.45
C THR A 72 -28.31 -8.86 -14.35
N ILE A 73 -27.87 -8.40 -15.53
CA ILE A 73 -26.96 -9.16 -16.41
C ILE A 73 -25.58 -9.33 -15.76
N GLU A 74 -25.02 -8.26 -15.18
CA GLU A 74 -23.75 -8.30 -14.44
C GLU A 74 -23.82 -9.24 -13.21
N GLU A 75 -24.93 -9.19 -12.45
CA GLU A 75 -25.18 -10.09 -11.32
C GLU A 75 -25.33 -11.56 -11.75
N ALA A 76 -26.09 -11.83 -12.82
CA ALA A 76 -26.24 -13.17 -13.39
C ALA A 76 -24.89 -13.74 -13.87
N LYS A 77 -24.06 -12.89 -14.51
CA LYS A 77 -22.72 -13.25 -14.98
C LYS A 77 -21.77 -13.53 -13.82
N MET A 78 -21.75 -12.70 -12.78
CA MET A 78 -20.96 -12.97 -11.57
C MET A 78 -21.39 -14.27 -10.87
N MET A 79 -22.68 -14.60 -10.87
CA MET A 79 -23.17 -15.89 -10.37
C MET A 79 -22.75 -17.06 -11.25
N GLN A 80 -22.81 -16.92 -12.59
CA GLN A 80 -22.33 -17.91 -13.54
C GLN A 80 -20.83 -18.21 -13.36
N ASP A 81 -19.99 -17.18 -13.23
CA ASP A 81 -18.54 -17.32 -13.04
C ASP A 81 -18.21 -17.96 -11.69
N ARG A 82 -18.97 -17.65 -10.63
CA ARG A 82 -18.88 -18.33 -9.32
C ARG A 82 -19.22 -19.82 -9.43
N TYR A 83 -20.33 -20.18 -10.07
CA TYR A 83 -20.70 -21.59 -10.24
C TYR A 83 -19.69 -22.35 -11.11
N LYS A 84 -19.18 -21.72 -12.19
CA LYS A 84 -18.11 -22.29 -13.02
C LYS A 84 -16.86 -22.57 -12.20
N THR A 85 -16.43 -21.62 -11.36
CA THR A 85 -15.27 -21.78 -10.46
C THR A 85 -15.47 -22.93 -9.46
N GLN A 86 -16.67 -23.05 -8.87
CA GLN A 86 -17.01 -24.15 -7.96
C GLN A 86 -17.01 -25.52 -8.65
N ILE A 87 -17.55 -25.60 -9.88
CA ILE A 87 -17.51 -26.82 -10.69
C ILE A 87 -16.07 -27.22 -11.02
N GLU A 88 -15.22 -26.27 -11.43
CA GLU A 88 -13.81 -26.55 -11.69
C GLU A 88 -13.06 -26.98 -10.41
N MET A 89 -13.36 -26.43 -9.23
CA MET A 89 -12.80 -26.90 -7.96
C MET A 89 -13.24 -28.33 -7.64
N ALA A 90 -14.54 -28.63 -7.69
CA ALA A 90 -15.05 -29.97 -7.44
C ALA A 90 -14.48 -31.02 -8.42
N GLN A 91 -14.24 -30.64 -9.68
CA GLN A 91 -13.58 -31.48 -10.67
C GLN A 91 -12.10 -31.75 -10.32
N ARG A 92 -11.34 -30.73 -9.86
CA ARG A 92 -9.95 -30.89 -9.39
C ARG A 92 -9.87 -31.76 -8.12
N GLU A 93 -10.78 -31.57 -7.17
CA GLU A 93 -10.86 -32.40 -5.96
C GLU A 93 -11.22 -33.85 -6.29
N THR A 94 -12.16 -34.06 -7.21
CA THR A 94 -12.53 -35.40 -7.68
C THR A 94 -11.38 -36.10 -8.39
N SER A 95 -10.65 -35.43 -9.29
CA SER A 95 -9.52 -36.04 -10.00
C SER A 95 -8.33 -36.30 -9.08
N ALA A 96 -8.06 -35.43 -8.10
CA ALA A 96 -7.07 -35.68 -7.06
C ALA A 96 -7.43 -36.90 -6.20
N LYS A 97 -8.71 -37.03 -5.79
CA LYS A 97 -9.18 -38.20 -5.02
C LYS A 97 -9.20 -39.49 -5.84
N VAL A 98 -9.43 -39.43 -7.16
CA VAL A 98 -9.25 -40.59 -8.04
C VAL A 98 -7.78 -41.00 -8.13
N ALA A 99 -6.85 -40.06 -8.28
CA ALA A 99 -5.41 -40.36 -8.29
C ALA A 99 -4.95 -41.02 -6.98
N GLU A 100 -5.35 -40.48 -5.83
CA GLU A 100 -5.09 -41.03 -4.49
C GLU A 100 -5.68 -42.45 -4.33
N ILE A 101 -6.86 -42.72 -4.89
CA ILE A 101 -7.47 -44.06 -4.90
C ILE A 101 -6.70 -45.04 -5.80
N GLU A 102 -6.23 -44.63 -6.99
CA GLU A 102 -5.40 -45.50 -7.82
C GLU A 102 -4.02 -45.75 -7.20
N GLU A 103 -3.41 -44.76 -6.56
CA GLU A 103 -2.15 -44.95 -5.81
C GLU A 103 -2.35 -45.96 -4.68
N LEU A 104 -3.38 -45.80 -3.84
CA LEU A 104 -3.69 -46.74 -2.75
C LEU A 104 -3.97 -48.16 -3.27
N LYS A 105 -4.62 -48.33 -4.43
CA LYS A 105 -4.80 -49.64 -5.07
C LYS A 105 -3.48 -50.32 -5.46
N THR A 106 -2.43 -49.56 -5.79
CA THR A 106 -1.10 -50.14 -6.07
C THR A 106 -0.32 -50.50 -4.80
N GLN A 107 -0.57 -49.80 -3.69
CA GLN A 107 0.08 -50.05 -2.40
C GLN A 107 -0.56 -51.21 -1.62
N VAL A 108 -1.88 -51.39 -1.72
CA VAL A 108 -2.61 -52.52 -1.12
C VAL A 108 -2.18 -53.84 -1.79
N VAL A 109 -1.95 -54.88 -0.98
CA VAL A 109 -1.60 -56.22 -1.49
C VAL A 109 -2.77 -56.78 -2.32
N THR A 110 -2.61 -56.75 -3.65
CA THR A 110 -3.64 -57.22 -4.57
C THR A 110 -3.87 -58.73 -4.42
N PRO A 111 -5.07 -59.26 -4.73
CA PRO A 111 -5.35 -60.69 -4.66
C PRO A 111 -4.37 -61.54 -5.48
N GLN A 112 -3.90 -61.03 -6.62
CA GLN A 112 -2.89 -61.68 -7.46
C GLN A 112 -1.53 -61.74 -6.75
N ARG A 113 -1.09 -60.65 -6.11
CA ARG A 113 0.17 -60.63 -5.35
C ARG A 113 0.08 -61.49 -4.10
N LEU A 114 -1.08 -61.55 -3.46
CA LEU A 114 -1.36 -62.44 -2.34
C LEU A 114 -1.34 -63.93 -2.77
N GLU A 115 -1.81 -64.24 -3.98
CA GLU A 115 -1.74 -65.60 -4.54
C GLU A 115 -0.32 -65.99 -4.94
N VAL A 116 0.46 -65.07 -5.53
CA VAL A 116 1.89 -65.29 -5.77
C VAL A 116 2.64 -65.54 -4.46
N ILE A 117 2.37 -64.77 -3.40
CA ILE A 117 2.96 -64.99 -2.07
C ILE A 117 2.52 -66.34 -1.48
N ARG A 118 1.24 -66.74 -1.63
CA ARG A 118 0.79 -68.08 -1.22
C ARG A 118 1.49 -69.19 -1.98
N MET A 119 1.66 -69.04 -3.29
CA MET A 119 2.35 -70.01 -4.15
C MET A 119 3.84 -70.10 -3.82
N GLN A 120 4.51 -68.96 -3.57
CA GLN A 120 5.89 -68.91 -3.11
C GLN A 120 6.07 -69.58 -1.75
N ILE A 121 5.22 -69.28 -0.76
CA ILE A 121 5.26 -69.95 0.55
C ILE A 121 4.99 -71.45 0.41
N ALA A 122 4.05 -71.85 -0.46
CA ALA A 122 3.79 -73.26 -0.73
C ALA A 122 4.98 -73.96 -1.40
N GLU A 123 5.68 -73.31 -2.32
CA GLU A 123 6.84 -73.88 -3.02
C GLU A 123 8.11 -73.88 -2.15
N GLU A 124 8.34 -72.84 -1.33
CA GLU A 124 9.41 -72.79 -0.32
C GLU A 124 9.21 -73.86 0.77
N VAL A 125 7.97 -74.17 1.16
CA VAL A 125 7.66 -75.21 2.15
C VAL A 125 7.64 -76.60 1.52
N GLU A 126 6.93 -76.82 0.42
CA GLU A 126 6.77 -78.15 -0.18
C GLU A 126 7.96 -78.59 -1.03
N GLY A 127 8.65 -77.68 -1.72
CA GLY A 127 9.79 -77.97 -2.60
C GLY A 127 10.85 -78.84 -1.93
N PRO A 128 11.39 -78.46 -0.76
CA PRO A 128 12.35 -79.28 -0.01
C PRO A 128 11.84 -80.68 0.37
N TYR A 129 10.53 -80.85 0.60
CA TYR A 129 9.95 -82.18 0.82
C TYR A 129 9.79 -82.96 -0.50
N ARG A 130 9.40 -82.32 -1.60
CA ARG A 130 9.30 -82.95 -2.94
C ARG A 130 10.67 -83.45 -3.42
N GLU A 131 11.73 -82.64 -3.26
CA GLU A 131 13.11 -83.05 -3.53
C GLU A 131 13.56 -84.21 -2.63
N LYS A 132 13.25 -84.13 -1.33
CA LYS A 132 13.58 -85.21 -0.39
C LYS A 132 12.86 -86.52 -0.70
N PHE A 133 11.57 -86.49 -1.07
CA PHE A 133 10.84 -87.68 -1.51
C PHE A 133 11.43 -88.23 -2.81
N THR A 134 11.68 -87.38 -3.81
CA THR A 134 12.32 -87.80 -5.08
C THR A 134 13.69 -88.46 -4.84
N THR A 135 14.48 -87.92 -3.91
CA THR A 135 15.76 -88.50 -3.50
C THR A 135 15.57 -89.87 -2.85
N LEU A 136 14.67 -89.99 -1.86
CA LEU A 136 14.37 -91.25 -1.18
C LEU A 136 13.81 -92.33 -2.12
N ASP A 137 12.95 -91.97 -3.08
CA ASP A 137 12.46 -92.90 -4.10
C ASP A 137 13.61 -93.37 -5.01
N SER A 138 14.52 -92.47 -5.42
CA SER A 138 15.71 -92.85 -6.20
C SER A 138 16.68 -93.76 -5.43
N GLU A 139 16.82 -93.56 -4.11
CA GLU A 139 17.55 -94.46 -3.23
C GLU A 139 16.87 -95.83 -3.14
N VAL A 140 15.55 -95.88 -2.97
CA VAL A 140 14.76 -97.12 -2.91
C VAL A 140 14.84 -97.89 -4.23
N GLU A 141 14.80 -97.22 -5.38
CA GLU A 141 15.05 -97.85 -6.68
C GLU A 141 16.51 -98.34 -6.81
N GLY A 142 17.48 -97.56 -6.33
CA GLY A 142 18.88 -97.97 -6.22
C GLY A 142 19.04 -99.27 -5.42
N TYR A 143 18.47 -99.35 -4.22
CA TYR A 143 18.50 -100.55 -3.38
C TYR A 143 17.74 -101.73 -4.00
N ARG A 144 16.60 -101.50 -4.67
CA ARG A 144 15.88 -102.54 -5.43
C ARG A 144 16.73 -103.11 -6.56
N ASN A 145 17.43 -102.26 -7.30
CA ASN A 145 18.31 -102.66 -8.40
C ASN A 145 19.53 -103.44 -7.89
N GLN A 146 20.16 -103.00 -6.79
CA GLN A 146 21.24 -103.73 -6.13
C GLN A 146 20.78 -105.10 -5.61
N TYR A 147 19.62 -105.16 -4.93
CA TYR A 147 19.01 -106.41 -4.46
C TYR A 147 18.72 -107.38 -5.62
N ASN A 148 18.11 -106.88 -6.71
CA ASN A 148 17.82 -107.70 -7.88
C ASN A 148 19.10 -108.27 -8.50
N LYS A 149 20.15 -107.44 -8.68
CA LYS A 149 21.47 -107.89 -9.16
C LYS A 149 22.04 -108.98 -8.26
N LEU A 150 22.12 -108.74 -6.95
CA LEU A 150 22.67 -109.71 -5.99
C LEU A 150 21.86 -111.02 -5.95
N ARG A 151 20.54 -110.95 -6.15
CA ARG A 151 19.67 -112.13 -6.28
C ARG A 151 19.96 -112.94 -7.54
N TYR A 152 20.25 -112.30 -8.67
CA TYR A 152 20.69 -112.99 -9.89
C TYR A 152 22.07 -113.62 -9.72
N GLU A 153 23.04 -112.89 -9.15
CA GLU A 153 24.39 -113.39 -8.86
C GLU A 153 24.35 -114.61 -7.91
N PHE A 154 23.57 -114.53 -6.82
CA PHE A 154 23.36 -115.67 -5.92
C PHE A 154 22.71 -116.87 -6.62
N SER A 155 21.75 -116.64 -7.51
CA SER A 155 21.07 -117.72 -8.25
C SER A 155 22.01 -118.41 -9.24
N PHE A 156 22.84 -117.65 -9.94
CA PHE A 156 23.88 -118.15 -10.83
C PHE A 156 24.90 -119.00 -10.04
N LEU A 157 25.50 -118.43 -9.00
CA LEU A 157 26.54 -119.07 -8.18
C LEU A 157 26.01 -120.34 -7.48
N LYS A 158 24.73 -120.37 -7.09
CA LYS A 158 24.07 -121.59 -6.59
C LYS A 158 24.00 -122.68 -7.67
N SER A 159 23.62 -122.34 -8.91
CA SER A 159 23.52 -123.31 -10.00
C SER A 159 24.88 -123.86 -10.43
N GLU A 160 25.93 -123.04 -10.38
CA GLU A 160 27.33 -123.42 -10.60
C GLU A 160 27.80 -124.42 -9.51
N MET A 161 27.59 -124.06 -8.23
CA MET A 161 27.85 -124.96 -7.07
C MET A 161 27.03 -126.26 -7.07
N GLU A 162 25.87 -126.30 -7.74
CA GLU A 162 25.06 -127.51 -7.90
C GLU A 162 25.53 -128.36 -9.10
N HIS A 163 26.05 -127.73 -10.16
CA HIS A 163 26.65 -128.40 -11.31
C HIS A 163 27.98 -129.08 -10.96
N GLU A 164 28.92 -128.37 -10.33
CA GLU A 164 30.23 -128.92 -9.93
C GLU A 164 30.09 -130.14 -9.03
N ARG A 165 29.13 -130.13 -8.09
CA ARG A 165 28.88 -131.26 -7.17
C ARG A 165 28.42 -132.52 -7.91
N GLU A 166 27.58 -132.37 -8.93
CA GLU A 166 27.08 -133.51 -9.70
C GLU A 166 28.13 -134.02 -10.71
N GLU A 167 29.04 -133.18 -11.21
CA GLU A 167 30.23 -133.64 -11.93
C GLU A 167 31.20 -134.41 -11.02
N GLN A 168 31.55 -133.84 -9.85
CA GLN A 168 32.42 -134.51 -8.88
C GLN A 168 31.87 -135.87 -8.45
N LYS A 169 30.54 -135.97 -8.27
CA LYS A 169 29.85 -137.22 -7.97
C LYS A 169 30.00 -138.26 -9.09
N LYS A 170 29.76 -137.87 -10.34
CA LYS A 170 29.93 -138.76 -11.52
C LYS A 170 31.36 -139.25 -11.67
N LEU A 171 32.35 -138.36 -11.55
CA LEU A 171 33.77 -138.72 -11.62
C LEU A 171 34.14 -139.77 -10.56
N VAL A 172 33.59 -139.68 -9.35
CA VAL A 172 33.78 -140.66 -8.26
C VAL A 172 33.02 -141.97 -8.51
N GLU A 173 31.92 -141.97 -9.26
CA GLU A 173 31.19 -143.17 -9.68
C GLU A 173 31.92 -143.91 -10.82
N ASP A 174 32.38 -143.19 -11.86
CA ASP A 174 33.18 -143.73 -12.97
C ASP A 174 34.51 -144.34 -12.48
N MET A 175 35.20 -143.66 -11.57
CA MET A 175 36.44 -144.16 -10.94
C MET A 175 36.25 -145.52 -10.26
N LYS A 176 35.13 -145.74 -9.57
CA LYS A 176 34.84 -147.03 -8.90
C LYS A 176 34.65 -148.15 -9.92
N LEU A 177 33.87 -147.89 -10.97
CA LEU A 177 33.54 -148.86 -12.02
C LEU A 177 34.81 -149.40 -12.72
N GLN A 178 35.80 -148.53 -12.94
CA GLN A 178 37.09 -148.92 -13.54
C GLN A 178 37.88 -149.89 -12.63
N HIS A 179 37.99 -149.60 -11.33
CA HIS A 179 38.71 -150.45 -10.38
C HIS A 179 38.04 -151.82 -10.20
N GLU A 180 36.70 -151.88 -10.21
CA GLU A 180 35.96 -153.15 -10.12
C GLU A 180 36.22 -154.05 -11.33
N ALA A 181 36.37 -153.48 -12.53
CA ALA A 181 36.67 -154.22 -13.76
C ALA A 181 38.10 -154.79 -13.77
N GLU A 182 39.10 -154.05 -13.28
CA GLU A 182 40.49 -154.52 -13.20
C GLU A 182 40.64 -155.73 -12.26
N VAL A 183 40.01 -155.67 -11.07
CA VAL A 183 39.99 -156.76 -10.09
C VAL A 183 39.34 -158.04 -10.63
N ALA A 184 38.38 -157.92 -11.55
CA ALA A 184 37.77 -159.07 -12.22
C ALA A 184 38.74 -159.76 -13.20
N ASN A 185 39.52 -159.00 -13.98
CA ASN A 185 40.45 -159.54 -14.97
C ASN A 185 41.60 -160.33 -14.31
N LEU A 186 42.25 -159.76 -13.30
CA LEU A 186 43.41 -160.38 -12.62
C LEU A 186 43.08 -161.74 -11.97
N ARG A 187 41.82 -161.97 -11.57
CA ARG A 187 41.36 -163.26 -11.03
C ARG A 187 41.38 -164.37 -12.09
N LYS A 188 41.04 -164.04 -13.34
CA LYS A 188 40.91 -164.98 -14.46
C LYS A 188 42.26 -165.50 -14.96
N GLU A 189 43.28 -164.65 -14.99
CA GLU A 189 44.62 -165.02 -15.48
C GLU A 189 45.30 -166.07 -14.59
N ARG A 190 45.10 -165.96 -13.26
CA ARG A 190 45.65 -166.89 -12.27
C ARG A 190 45.22 -168.35 -12.51
N GLU A 191 44.01 -168.57 -13.01
CA GLU A 191 43.44 -169.91 -13.20
C GLU A 191 44.04 -170.61 -14.42
N VAL A 192 44.42 -169.86 -15.46
CA VAL A 192 45.01 -170.40 -16.70
C VAL A 192 46.43 -170.96 -16.46
N ILE A 193 47.21 -170.33 -15.59
CA ILE A 193 48.61 -170.72 -15.33
C ILE A 193 48.68 -172.08 -14.62
N LEU A 194 47.81 -172.30 -13.62
CA LEU A 194 47.76 -173.56 -12.85
C LEU A 194 47.45 -174.78 -13.72
N ALA A 195 46.70 -174.62 -14.81
CA ALA A 195 46.31 -175.72 -15.69
C ALA A 195 47.46 -176.29 -16.55
N ARG A 196 48.60 -175.59 -16.65
CA ARG A 196 49.73 -175.98 -17.53
C ARG A 196 50.85 -176.78 -16.85
N GLN A 197 50.89 -176.84 -15.52
CA GLN A 197 52.05 -177.40 -14.79
C GLN A 197 52.02 -178.93 -14.60
N THR A 198 50.98 -179.62 -15.07
CA THR A 198 50.64 -181.00 -14.66
C THR A 198 50.98 -182.10 -15.67
N THR A 199 51.56 -181.79 -16.84
CA THR A 199 51.54 -182.71 -18.00
C THR A 199 52.82 -183.48 -18.34
N ASP A 200 54.03 -182.94 -18.11
CA ASP A 200 55.26 -183.43 -18.78
C ASP A 200 56.45 -183.71 -17.85
N THR A 201 56.73 -184.98 -17.49
CA THR A 201 57.95 -185.33 -16.69
C THR A 201 58.49 -186.78 -16.81
N ALA A 202 58.12 -187.58 -17.82
CA ALA A 202 58.31 -189.06 -17.76
C ALA A 202 59.16 -189.76 -18.86
N GLY A 203 59.82 -189.06 -19.79
CA GLY A 203 60.24 -189.67 -21.07
C GLY A 203 61.68 -190.21 -21.24
N ASP A 204 62.69 -189.75 -20.50
CA ASP A 204 64.07 -189.76 -21.02
C ASP A 204 64.92 -191.03 -20.81
N ALA A 205 64.71 -191.78 -19.73
CA ALA A 205 65.67 -192.79 -19.27
C ALA A 205 65.98 -193.93 -20.27
N GLN A 206 65.05 -194.25 -21.18
CA GLN A 206 65.19 -195.41 -22.08
C GLN A 206 66.01 -195.11 -23.35
N ARG A 207 66.12 -193.84 -23.77
CA ARG A 207 66.85 -193.46 -25.00
C ARG A 207 68.36 -193.76 -24.91
N VAL A 208 68.94 -193.54 -23.74
CA VAL A 208 70.40 -193.54 -23.49
C VAL A 208 71.10 -194.86 -23.90
N ARG A 209 70.41 -196.00 -23.77
CA ARG A 209 71.01 -197.33 -23.97
C ARG A 209 71.10 -197.81 -25.43
N VAL A 210 70.36 -197.19 -26.36
CA VAL A 210 70.46 -197.50 -27.80
C VAL A 210 71.68 -196.79 -28.39
N VAL A 211 71.80 -195.49 -28.09
CA VAL A 211 72.85 -194.57 -28.58
C VAL A 211 74.27 -195.12 -28.39
N GLN A 212 74.54 -195.85 -27.30
CA GLN A 212 75.88 -196.37 -27.00
C GLN A 212 76.41 -197.40 -28.02
N ARG A 213 75.54 -198.15 -28.74
CA ARG A 213 75.98 -199.06 -29.80
C ARG A 213 76.10 -198.35 -31.15
N GLU A 214 75.21 -197.42 -31.42
CA GLU A 214 75.28 -196.57 -32.61
C GLU A 214 76.58 -195.74 -32.58
N ASN A 215 76.98 -195.23 -31.40
CA ASN A 215 78.18 -194.41 -31.17
C ASN A 215 79.45 -194.96 -31.83
N SER A 216 79.73 -196.27 -31.82
CA SER A 216 80.99 -196.82 -32.37
C SER A 216 81.00 -196.96 -33.89
N GLN A 217 79.89 -197.35 -34.53
CA GLN A 217 79.76 -197.27 -36.00
C GLN A 217 79.61 -195.83 -36.47
N LEU A 218 78.94 -195.00 -35.66
CA LEU A 218 78.92 -193.56 -35.84
C LEU A 218 80.34 -193.00 -35.76
N GLN A 219 81.25 -193.38 -34.86
CA GLN A 219 82.58 -192.74 -34.72
C GLN A 219 83.39 -192.63 -36.02
N LEU A 220 83.31 -193.61 -36.93
CA LEU A 220 83.92 -193.50 -38.26
C LEU A 220 83.14 -192.56 -39.19
N LYS A 221 81.80 -192.67 -39.23
CA LYS A 221 80.94 -191.77 -40.01
C LYS A 221 80.98 -190.33 -39.48
N ILE A 222 81.11 -190.16 -38.17
CA ILE A 222 81.36 -188.95 -37.39
C ILE A 222 82.64 -188.30 -37.86
N LYS A 223 83.67 -189.02 -38.32
CA LYS A 223 84.89 -188.35 -38.78
C LYS A 223 84.72 -187.59 -40.10
N GLY A 224 83.81 -188.03 -40.98
CA GLY A 224 83.38 -187.27 -42.17
C GLY A 224 82.24 -186.30 -41.87
N LEU A 225 81.25 -186.73 -41.08
CA LEU A 225 80.20 -185.86 -40.56
C LEU A 225 80.75 -184.78 -39.61
N LEU A 226 81.99 -184.84 -39.14
CA LEU A 226 82.64 -183.79 -38.34
C LEU A 226 83.13 -182.65 -39.23
N THR A 227 83.74 -182.94 -40.37
CA THR A 227 84.07 -181.91 -41.36
C THR A 227 82.80 -181.30 -41.97
N GLU A 228 81.80 -182.13 -42.28
CA GLU A 228 80.48 -181.63 -42.69
C GLU A 228 79.78 -180.86 -41.55
N LEU A 229 79.92 -181.28 -40.28
CA LEU A 229 79.42 -180.51 -39.13
C LEU A 229 80.21 -179.23 -38.88
N GLU A 230 81.50 -179.15 -39.21
CA GLU A 230 82.31 -177.95 -39.07
C GLU A 230 81.92 -176.93 -40.14
N GLU A 231 81.70 -177.36 -41.38
CA GLU A 231 81.10 -176.53 -42.44
C GLU A 231 79.65 -176.11 -42.11
N ILE A 232 78.79 -177.05 -41.68
CA ILE A 232 77.41 -176.75 -41.29
C ILE A 232 77.35 -175.90 -40.01
N ARG A 233 78.29 -176.04 -39.07
CA ARG A 233 78.42 -175.16 -37.89
C ARG A 233 78.85 -173.76 -38.33
N ALA A 234 79.87 -173.63 -39.19
CA ALA A 234 80.28 -172.34 -39.71
C ALA A 234 79.14 -171.65 -40.48
N GLN A 235 78.38 -172.40 -41.31
CA GLN A 235 77.19 -171.88 -41.99
C GLN A 235 76.06 -171.52 -41.00
N ARG A 236 75.82 -172.32 -39.96
CA ARG A 236 74.77 -172.07 -38.95
C ARG A 236 75.14 -170.95 -37.99
N GLU A 237 76.41 -170.77 -37.67
CA GLU A 237 76.95 -169.66 -36.90
C GLU A 237 76.95 -168.39 -37.74
N HIS A 238 77.26 -168.47 -39.05
CA HIS A 238 77.09 -167.35 -39.98
C HIS A 238 75.61 -166.94 -40.11
N MET A 239 74.69 -167.89 -40.32
CA MET A 239 73.25 -167.62 -40.33
C MET A 239 72.73 -167.14 -38.96
N GLY A 240 73.33 -167.61 -37.86
CA GLY A 240 73.03 -167.15 -36.50
C GLY A 240 73.45 -165.69 -36.32
N MET A 241 74.69 -165.35 -36.65
CA MET A 241 75.18 -163.96 -36.64
C MET A 241 74.37 -163.07 -37.60
N GLN A 242 73.94 -163.58 -38.76
CA GLN A 242 73.08 -162.87 -39.71
C GLN A 242 71.67 -162.65 -39.12
N SER A 243 71.09 -163.67 -38.49
CA SER A 243 69.80 -163.58 -37.78
C SER A 243 69.85 -162.61 -36.60
N ASP A 244 70.92 -162.63 -35.82
CA ASP A 244 71.16 -161.70 -34.70
C ASP A 244 71.47 -160.29 -35.21
N HIS A 245 72.10 -160.14 -36.38
CA HIS A 245 72.31 -158.85 -37.03
C HIS A 245 70.97 -158.26 -37.52
N VAL A 246 70.16 -159.05 -38.22
CA VAL A 246 68.81 -158.67 -38.67
C VAL A 246 67.90 -158.35 -37.47
N SER A 247 67.91 -159.17 -36.43
CA SER A 247 67.09 -158.95 -35.22
C SER A 247 67.52 -157.69 -34.46
N ARG A 248 68.83 -157.40 -34.37
CA ARG A 248 69.33 -156.13 -33.80
C ARG A 248 69.05 -154.93 -34.70
N LEU A 249 69.04 -155.09 -36.02
CA LEU A 249 68.68 -154.04 -36.97
C LEU A 249 67.18 -153.71 -36.88
N GLN A 250 66.32 -154.73 -36.86
CA GLN A 250 64.88 -154.60 -36.63
C GLN A 250 64.58 -153.99 -35.26
N GLY A 251 65.26 -154.42 -34.19
CA GLY A 251 65.14 -153.83 -32.86
C GLY A 251 65.51 -152.35 -32.82
N LYS A 252 66.57 -151.95 -33.54
CA LYS A 252 66.93 -150.54 -33.72
C LYS A 252 65.87 -149.77 -34.51
N GLN A 253 65.41 -150.31 -35.64
CA GLN A 253 64.38 -149.69 -36.48
C GLN A 253 63.06 -149.52 -35.72
N LEU A 254 62.64 -150.50 -34.91
CA LEU A 254 61.45 -150.40 -34.06
C LEU A 254 61.62 -149.36 -32.95
N ALA A 255 62.81 -149.24 -32.34
CA ALA A 255 63.11 -148.19 -31.36
C ALA A 255 63.11 -146.79 -32.01
N GLU A 256 63.70 -146.66 -33.20
CA GLU A 256 63.74 -145.43 -34.01
C GLU A 256 62.33 -145.01 -34.45
N HIS A 257 61.53 -145.94 -34.99
CA HIS A 257 60.13 -145.69 -35.34
C HIS A 257 59.29 -145.34 -34.11
N SER A 258 59.51 -145.99 -32.95
CA SER A 258 58.82 -145.63 -31.71
C SER A 258 59.20 -144.24 -31.18
N ALA A 259 60.48 -143.85 -31.30
CA ALA A 259 60.94 -142.50 -30.98
C ALA A 259 60.34 -141.46 -31.93
N ASN A 260 60.33 -141.74 -33.24
CA ASN A 260 59.76 -140.86 -34.25
C ASN A 260 58.24 -140.71 -34.09
N ILE A 261 57.51 -141.78 -33.76
CA ILE A 261 56.08 -141.72 -33.42
C ILE A 261 55.86 -140.78 -32.22
N LYS A 262 56.61 -140.96 -31.13
CA LYS A 262 56.50 -140.09 -29.94
C LYS A 262 56.83 -138.63 -30.24
N ALA A 263 57.83 -138.36 -31.07
CA ALA A 263 58.17 -137.01 -31.51
C ALA A 263 57.04 -136.38 -32.34
N LEU A 264 56.49 -137.12 -33.30
CA LEU A 264 55.34 -136.68 -34.11
C LEU A 264 54.07 -136.51 -33.26
N GLU A 265 53.90 -137.30 -32.19
CA GLU A 265 52.80 -137.15 -31.23
C GLU A 265 52.94 -135.88 -30.38
N THR A 266 54.14 -135.54 -29.90
CA THR A 266 54.38 -134.28 -29.16
C THR A 266 54.29 -133.07 -30.09
N GLU A 267 54.79 -133.14 -31.32
CA GLU A 267 54.62 -132.11 -32.35
C GLU A 267 53.14 -131.89 -32.68
N LYS A 268 52.37 -132.97 -32.89
CA LYS A 268 50.92 -132.93 -33.10
C LYS A 268 50.15 -132.35 -31.90
N GLN A 269 50.62 -132.57 -30.67
CA GLN A 269 50.03 -131.94 -29.48
C GLN A 269 50.37 -130.44 -29.40
N ALA A 270 51.62 -130.06 -29.69
CA ALA A 270 52.03 -128.65 -29.73
C ALA A 270 51.29 -127.85 -30.82
N LEU A 271 51.18 -128.40 -32.03
CA LEU A 271 50.43 -127.80 -33.14
C LEU A 271 48.93 -127.68 -32.82
N ARG A 272 48.34 -128.66 -32.12
CA ARG A 272 46.94 -128.56 -31.63
C ARG A 272 46.77 -127.41 -30.66
N LEU A 273 47.64 -127.31 -29.64
CA LEU A 273 47.61 -126.21 -28.67
C LEU A 273 47.82 -124.84 -29.34
N GLN A 274 48.69 -124.77 -30.36
CA GLN A 274 48.87 -123.57 -31.18
C GLN A 274 47.59 -123.21 -31.95
N CYS A 275 46.93 -124.17 -32.60
CA CYS A 275 45.64 -123.95 -33.27
C CYS A 275 44.54 -123.52 -32.30
N GLU A 276 44.47 -124.11 -31.10
CA GLU A 276 43.51 -123.71 -30.06
C GLU A 276 43.76 -122.29 -29.55
N ASN A 277 45.02 -121.88 -29.40
CA ASN A 277 45.36 -120.52 -28.99
C ASN A 277 45.05 -119.50 -30.10
N LEU A 278 45.42 -119.78 -31.34
CA LEU A 278 45.05 -118.96 -32.51
C LEU A 278 43.53 -118.85 -32.67
N GLN A 279 42.78 -119.91 -32.39
CA GLN A 279 41.32 -119.89 -32.41
C GLN A 279 40.74 -118.99 -31.30
N LYS A 280 41.31 -119.00 -30.08
CA LYS A 280 40.92 -118.10 -28.97
C LYS A 280 41.27 -116.64 -29.27
N GLU A 281 42.41 -116.39 -29.89
CA GLU A 281 42.81 -115.06 -30.36
C GLU A 281 41.88 -114.56 -31.47
N LEU A 282 41.47 -115.43 -32.40
CA LEU A 282 40.51 -115.12 -33.46
C LEU A 282 39.11 -114.82 -32.91
N THR A 283 38.61 -115.57 -31.92
CA THR A 283 37.33 -115.25 -31.28
C THR A 283 37.42 -113.94 -30.49
N SER A 284 38.48 -113.74 -29.69
CA SER A 284 38.68 -112.52 -28.91
C SER A 284 38.78 -111.26 -29.79
N THR A 285 39.48 -111.35 -30.93
CA THR A 285 39.57 -110.24 -31.89
C THR A 285 38.25 -110.02 -32.65
N SER A 286 37.48 -111.07 -32.96
CA SER A 286 36.13 -110.98 -33.51
C SER A 286 35.14 -110.31 -32.54
N ASP A 287 35.20 -110.66 -31.26
CA ASP A 287 34.36 -110.06 -30.22
C ASP A 287 34.72 -108.58 -30.01
N LEU A 288 36.03 -108.26 -29.96
CA LEU A 288 36.51 -106.88 -29.89
C LEU A 288 36.08 -106.07 -31.12
N TYR A 289 36.19 -106.63 -32.33
CA TYR A 289 35.73 -105.98 -33.56
C TYR A 289 34.22 -105.72 -33.54
N THR A 290 33.43 -106.66 -33.02
CA THR A 290 31.97 -106.53 -32.87
C THR A 290 31.60 -105.45 -31.86
N GLN A 291 32.33 -105.37 -30.73
CA GLN A 291 32.17 -104.31 -29.73
C GLN A 291 32.54 -102.93 -30.31
N MET A 292 33.66 -102.82 -31.03
CA MET A 292 34.09 -101.56 -31.64
C MET A 292 33.13 -101.11 -32.74
N THR A 293 32.63 -102.03 -33.58
CA THR A 293 31.60 -101.74 -34.60
C THR A 293 30.30 -101.26 -33.95
N SER A 294 29.88 -101.90 -32.87
CA SER A 294 28.68 -101.48 -32.09
C SER A 294 28.86 -100.08 -31.49
N LYS A 295 30.08 -99.77 -31.01
CA LYS A 295 30.44 -98.45 -30.47
C LYS A 295 30.51 -97.37 -31.56
N ILE A 296 30.99 -97.70 -32.76
CA ILE A 296 30.95 -96.81 -33.93
C ILE A 296 29.50 -96.47 -34.27
N HIS A 297 28.63 -97.48 -34.47
CA HIS A 297 27.22 -97.26 -34.78
C HIS A 297 26.47 -96.47 -33.68
N GLN A 298 26.89 -96.57 -32.42
CA GLN A 298 26.36 -95.76 -31.32
C GLN A 298 26.82 -94.29 -31.45
N LEU A 299 28.12 -94.05 -31.60
CA LEU A 299 28.69 -92.71 -31.75
C LEU A 299 28.18 -92.00 -33.01
N GLU A 300 27.91 -92.73 -34.10
CA GLU A 300 27.28 -92.20 -35.31
C GLU A 300 25.84 -91.74 -35.04
N ARG A 301 25.04 -92.54 -34.32
CA ARG A 301 23.69 -92.14 -33.89
C ARG A 301 23.74 -90.90 -33.01
N ASP A 302 24.60 -90.89 -31.98
CA ASP A 302 24.76 -89.75 -31.08
C ASP A 302 25.22 -88.49 -31.83
N ASN A 303 26.12 -88.63 -32.82
CA ASN A 303 26.54 -87.53 -33.69
C ASN A 303 25.36 -86.99 -34.52
N THR A 304 24.54 -87.84 -35.14
CA THR A 304 23.35 -87.37 -35.88
C THR A 304 22.33 -86.65 -34.98
N VAL A 305 22.12 -87.12 -33.75
CA VAL A 305 21.23 -86.47 -32.77
C VAL A 305 21.79 -85.11 -32.35
N LEU A 306 23.08 -85.02 -32.03
CA LEU A 306 23.75 -83.76 -31.68
C LEU A 306 23.76 -82.76 -32.84
N LYS A 307 23.97 -83.24 -34.07
CA LYS A 307 23.91 -82.41 -35.29
C LYS A 307 22.50 -81.86 -35.51
N ASN A 308 21.47 -82.70 -35.45
CA ASN A 308 20.09 -82.24 -35.61
C ASN A 308 19.73 -81.19 -34.54
N LYS A 309 20.11 -81.43 -33.27
CA LYS A 309 19.88 -80.49 -32.17
C LYS A 309 20.65 -79.18 -32.32
N MET A 310 21.86 -79.21 -32.90
CA MET A 310 22.61 -78.00 -33.26
C MET A 310 21.91 -77.22 -34.38
N GLU A 311 21.39 -77.91 -35.40
CA GLU A 311 20.66 -77.29 -36.51
C GLU A 311 19.31 -76.69 -36.05
N GLU A 312 18.57 -77.37 -35.18
CA GLU A 312 17.37 -76.86 -34.51
C GLU A 312 17.65 -75.58 -33.70
N VAL A 313 18.67 -75.60 -32.83
CA VAL A 313 19.06 -74.41 -32.04
C VAL A 313 19.56 -73.28 -32.94
N SER A 314 20.31 -73.58 -34.00
CA SER A 314 20.74 -72.58 -34.99
C SER A 314 19.55 -71.97 -35.74
N HIS A 315 18.55 -72.77 -36.11
CA HIS A 315 17.33 -72.28 -36.75
C HIS A 315 16.51 -71.41 -35.79
N LYS A 316 16.28 -71.88 -34.56
CA LYS A 316 15.57 -71.10 -33.54
C LYS A 316 16.25 -69.76 -33.29
N ALA A 317 17.56 -69.74 -33.06
CA ALA A 317 18.30 -68.49 -32.84
C ALA A 317 18.23 -67.52 -34.03
N LYS A 318 18.12 -68.00 -35.28
CA LYS A 318 17.90 -67.16 -36.47
C LYS A 318 16.48 -66.56 -36.49
N VAL A 319 15.46 -67.33 -36.10
CA VAL A 319 14.08 -66.86 -35.98
C VAL A 319 13.97 -65.82 -34.86
N ASP A 320 14.47 -66.12 -33.66
CA ASP A 320 14.45 -65.22 -32.51
C ASP A 320 15.18 -63.90 -32.83
N LEU A 321 16.35 -63.96 -33.49
CA LEU A 321 17.07 -62.78 -33.98
C LEU A 321 16.29 -61.98 -35.04
N SER A 322 15.51 -62.65 -35.89
CA SER A 322 14.67 -61.98 -36.90
C SER A 322 13.48 -61.27 -36.24
N ASN A 323 12.86 -61.89 -35.23
CA ASN A 323 11.76 -61.30 -34.47
C ASN A 323 12.23 -60.06 -33.71
N MET A 324 13.33 -60.17 -32.94
CA MET A 324 13.95 -59.05 -32.21
C MET A 324 14.32 -57.88 -33.13
N ARG A 325 14.79 -58.16 -34.36
CA ARG A 325 15.05 -57.11 -35.38
C ARG A 325 13.77 -56.44 -35.87
N MET A 326 12.68 -57.18 -36.03
CA MET A 326 11.38 -56.63 -36.44
C MET A 326 10.76 -55.79 -35.32
N GLU A 327 10.88 -56.24 -34.06
CA GLU A 327 10.47 -55.50 -32.87
C GLU A 327 11.24 -54.18 -32.73
N LEU A 328 12.58 -54.21 -32.80
CA LEU A 328 13.41 -52.99 -32.78
C LEU A 328 13.07 -52.00 -33.91
N VAL A 329 12.71 -52.48 -35.11
CA VAL A 329 12.26 -51.61 -36.20
C VAL A 329 10.87 -51.03 -35.92
N ARG A 330 9.97 -51.81 -35.30
CA ARG A 330 8.63 -51.36 -34.89
C ARG A 330 8.71 -50.28 -33.80
N GLU A 331 9.52 -50.52 -32.78
CA GLU A 331 9.76 -49.59 -31.66
C GLU A 331 10.45 -48.31 -32.12
N ARG A 332 11.48 -48.40 -32.99
CA ARG A 332 12.10 -47.19 -33.56
C ARG A 332 11.08 -46.38 -34.36
N GLY A 333 10.19 -47.04 -35.11
CA GLY A 333 9.10 -46.37 -35.83
C GLY A 333 8.02 -45.78 -34.92
N ASP A 334 7.79 -46.35 -33.73
CA ASP A 334 6.91 -45.75 -32.70
C ASP A 334 7.56 -44.50 -32.09
N LEU A 335 8.84 -44.57 -31.71
CA LEU A 335 9.62 -43.45 -31.17
C LEU A 335 9.82 -42.31 -32.19
N GLU A 336 10.00 -42.63 -33.47
CA GLU A 336 10.04 -41.64 -34.56
C GLU A 336 8.71 -40.87 -34.66
N ARG A 337 7.56 -41.57 -34.53
CA ARG A 337 6.23 -40.95 -34.51
C ARG A 337 5.95 -40.14 -33.24
N GLU A 338 6.41 -40.60 -32.09
CA GLU A 338 6.30 -39.86 -30.83
C GLU A 338 7.13 -38.57 -30.87
N ARG A 339 8.38 -38.64 -31.34
CA ARG A 339 9.25 -37.48 -31.60
C ARG A 339 8.56 -36.47 -32.51
N ASP A 340 7.95 -36.90 -33.61
CA ASP A 340 7.33 -35.99 -34.58
C ASP A 340 6.04 -35.36 -34.03
N GLY A 341 5.27 -36.10 -33.22
CA GLY A 341 4.14 -35.56 -32.47
C GLY A 341 4.56 -34.53 -31.41
N LEU A 342 5.66 -34.79 -30.68
CA LEU A 342 6.24 -33.85 -29.72
C LEU A 342 6.82 -32.60 -30.42
N LEU A 343 7.46 -32.76 -31.58
CA LEU A 343 7.98 -31.64 -32.38
C LEU A 343 6.84 -30.75 -32.86
N THR A 344 5.78 -31.33 -33.44
CA THR A 344 4.55 -30.61 -33.80
C THR A 344 3.97 -29.89 -32.59
N LYS A 345 4.03 -30.49 -31.39
CA LYS A 345 3.53 -29.86 -30.17
C LYS A 345 4.40 -28.70 -29.67
N VAL A 346 5.71 -28.73 -29.90
CA VAL A 346 6.61 -27.60 -29.66
C VAL A 346 6.34 -26.47 -30.63
N GLU A 347 6.09 -26.76 -31.91
CA GLU A 347 5.74 -25.76 -32.93
C GLU A 347 4.39 -25.08 -32.63
N ASP A 348 3.36 -25.85 -32.25
CA ASP A 348 2.08 -25.38 -31.71
C ASP A 348 2.27 -24.37 -30.57
N LEU A 349 3.10 -24.71 -29.58
CA LEU A 349 3.32 -23.90 -28.39
C LEU A 349 4.14 -22.65 -28.71
N GLN A 350 5.13 -22.76 -29.60
CA GLN A 350 5.90 -21.62 -30.10
C GLN A 350 5.00 -20.62 -30.83
N ALA A 351 4.09 -21.09 -31.69
CA ALA A 351 3.11 -20.24 -32.36
C ALA A 351 2.15 -19.54 -31.36
N GLN A 352 1.71 -20.23 -30.30
CA GLN A 352 0.91 -19.63 -29.23
C GLN A 352 1.71 -18.58 -28.43
N ILE A 353 2.99 -18.84 -28.15
CA ILE A 353 3.90 -17.89 -27.51
C ILE A 353 4.07 -16.63 -28.36
N ASP A 354 4.23 -16.75 -29.67
CA ASP A 354 4.45 -15.58 -30.54
C ASP A 354 3.16 -14.79 -30.80
N VAL A 355 1.99 -15.44 -30.87
CA VAL A 355 0.68 -14.77 -30.87
C VAL A 355 0.43 -14.02 -29.55
N THR A 356 0.78 -14.61 -28.40
CA THR A 356 0.58 -13.95 -27.09
C THR A 356 1.58 -12.81 -26.86
N LYS A 357 2.84 -12.95 -27.26
CA LYS A 357 3.80 -11.81 -27.33
C LYS A 357 3.24 -10.67 -28.16
N HIS A 358 2.77 -10.95 -29.39
CA HIS A 358 2.27 -9.89 -30.27
C HIS A 358 1.02 -9.19 -29.69
N SER A 359 0.14 -9.93 -29.01
CA SER A 359 -0.98 -9.36 -28.25
C SER A 359 -0.51 -8.48 -27.09
N MET A 360 0.52 -8.88 -26.34
CA MET A 360 1.14 -8.06 -25.29
C MET A 360 1.79 -6.79 -25.85
N GLU A 361 2.49 -6.87 -26.98
CA GLU A 361 3.10 -5.72 -27.66
C GLU A 361 2.04 -4.72 -28.12
N GLN A 362 0.95 -5.19 -28.73
CA GLN A 362 -0.19 -4.34 -29.11
C GLN A 362 -0.83 -3.67 -27.88
N GLN A 363 -1.04 -4.41 -26.78
CA GLN A 363 -1.60 -3.85 -25.55
C GLN A 363 -0.65 -2.83 -24.90
N ALA A 364 0.65 -3.09 -24.86
CA ALA A 364 1.64 -2.14 -24.35
C ALA A 364 1.71 -0.86 -25.20
N ALA A 365 1.63 -0.99 -26.53
CA ALA A 365 1.55 0.16 -27.43
C ALA A 365 0.28 1.00 -27.20
N ALA A 366 -0.87 0.34 -27.03
CA ALA A 366 -2.14 1.00 -26.73
C ALA A 366 -2.13 1.69 -25.36
N ILE A 367 -1.50 1.10 -24.33
CA ILE A 367 -1.30 1.73 -23.02
C ILE A 367 -0.43 2.98 -23.17
N LEU A 368 0.72 2.88 -23.84
CA LEU A 368 1.62 4.03 -24.10
C LEU A 368 0.93 5.14 -24.91
N GLU A 369 -0.01 4.81 -25.80
CA GLU A 369 -0.82 5.80 -26.50
C GLU A 369 -1.86 6.46 -25.58
N LYS A 370 -2.51 5.70 -24.69
CA LYS A 370 -3.44 6.26 -23.69
C LYS A 370 -2.73 7.09 -22.62
N GLU A 371 -1.52 6.73 -22.22
CA GLU A 371 -0.67 7.57 -21.37
C GLU A 371 -0.33 8.89 -22.06
N ARG A 372 0.02 8.88 -23.36
CA ARG A 372 0.24 10.10 -24.15
C ARG A 372 -1.03 10.94 -24.31
N GLU A 373 -2.21 10.33 -24.51
CA GLU A 373 -3.49 11.05 -24.49
C GLU A 373 -3.77 11.71 -23.14
N CYS A 374 -3.58 10.98 -22.04
CA CYS A 374 -3.78 11.49 -20.69
C CYS A 374 -2.80 12.61 -20.35
N ALA A 375 -1.52 12.46 -20.72
CA ALA A 375 -0.51 13.51 -20.58
C ALA A 375 -0.90 14.79 -21.37
N LYS A 376 -1.36 14.65 -22.62
CA LYS A 376 -1.89 15.77 -23.43
C LYS A 376 -3.11 16.44 -22.77
N LYS A 377 -4.06 15.65 -22.23
CA LYS A 377 -5.24 16.18 -21.52
C LYS A 377 -4.85 16.93 -20.25
N VAL A 378 -3.92 16.39 -19.45
CA VAL A 378 -3.40 17.05 -18.24
C VAL A 378 -2.63 18.33 -18.60
N GLN A 379 -1.86 18.32 -19.69
CA GLN A 379 -1.15 19.51 -20.16
C GLN A 379 -2.12 20.60 -20.66
N SER A 380 -3.12 20.24 -21.47
CA SER A 380 -4.19 21.16 -21.90
C SER A 380 -4.94 21.76 -20.71
N ALA A 381 -5.29 20.94 -19.71
CA ALA A 381 -5.96 21.44 -18.50
C ALA A 381 -5.06 22.37 -17.68
N ARG A 382 -3.74 22.11 -17.61
CA ARG A 382 -2.77 23.02 -16.98
C ARG A 382 -2.63 24.33 -17.73
N GLU A 383 -2.64 24.29 -19.06
CA GLU A 383 -2.58 25.49 -19.92
C GLU A 383 -3.86 26.32 -19.78
N GLU A 384 -5.04 25.69 -19.72
CA GLU A 384 -6.29 26.37 -19.39
C GLU A 384 -6.31 27.00 -17.99
N GLU A 385 -5.85 26.28 -16.94
CA GLU A 385 -5.76 26.84 -15.58
C GLU A 385 -4.71 27.94 -15.48
N TRP A 386 -3.60 27.83 -16.22
CA TRP A 386 -2.61 28.91 -16.32
C TRP A 386 -3.20 30.13 -17.03
N GLU A 387 -3.96 29.96 -18.11
CA GLU A 387 -4.71 31.05 -18.75
C GLU A 387 -5.76 31.67 -17.82
N ARG A 388 -6.52 30.87 -17.05
CA ARG A 388 -7.48 31.38 -16.04
C ARG A 388 -6.76 32.19 -14.97
N THR A 389 -5.65 31.66 -14.44
CA THR A 389 -4.82 32.32 -13.43
C THR A 389 -4.26 33.63 -13.96
N ASN A 390 -3.75 33.65 -15.19
CA ASN A 390 -3.19 34.86 -15.81
C ASN A 390 -4.28 35.91 -16.10
N LYS A 391 -5.48 35.50 -16.53
CA LYS A 391 -6.63 36.40 -16.69
C LYS A 391 -7.05 37.02 -15.34
N LEU A 392 -7.22 36.20 -14.31
CA LEU A 392 -7.52 36.65 -12.95
C LEU A 392 -6.42 37.58 -12.39
N GLU A 393 -5.15 37.33 -12.67
CA GLU A 393 -4.04 38.20 -12.27
C GLU A 393 -4.08 39.54 -13.02
N THR A 394 -4.39 39.56 -14.32
CA THR A 394 -4.61 40.82 -15.06
C THR A 394 -5.83 41.58 -14.56
N GLU A 395 -6.93 40.90 -14.22
CA GLU A 395 -8.11 41.52 -13.59
C GLU A 395 -7.78 42.08 -12.20
N ARG A 396 -6.96 41.36 -11.41
CA ARG A 396 -6.47 41.82 -10.10
C ARG A 396 -5.63 43.09 -10.24
N LEU A 397 -4.68 43.12 -11.18
CA LEU A 397 -3.84 44.28 -11.47
C LEU A 397 -4.66 45.47 -11.99
N GLU A 398 -5.67 45.22 -12.82
CA GLU A 398 -6.63 46.25 -13.24
C GLU A 398 -7.44 46.81 -12.06
N LEU A 399 -7.90 45.96 -11.15
CA LEU A 399 -8.65 46.36 -9.95
C LEU A 399 -7.76 47.11 -8.95
N GLU A 400 -6.50 46.70 -8.78
CA GLU A 400 -5.49 47.42 -7.99
C GLU A 400 -5.20 48.80 -8.58
N ALA A 401 -5.04 48.91 -9.91
CA ALA A 401 -4.85 50.19 -10.58
C ALA A 401 -6.10 51.11 -10.47
N LYS A 402 -7.31 50.54 -10.59
CA LYS A 402 -8.58 51.28 -10.38
C LYS A 402 -8.72 51.73 -8.93
N LEU A 403 -8.31 50.92 -7.96
CA LEU A 403 -8.32 51.24 -6.54
C LEU A 403 -7.31 52.34 -6.22
N GLN A 404 -6.06 52.25 -6.70
CA GLN A 404 -5.05 53.31 -6.55
C GLN A 404 -5.50 54.64 -7.17
N GLU A 405 -6.18 54.62 -8.32
CA GLU A 405 -6.76 55.82 -8.93
C GLU A 405 -7.93 56.40 -8.10
N ILE A 406 -8.74 55.56 -7.45
CA ILE A 406 -9.79 55.99 -6.52
C ILE A 406 -9.17 56.57 -5.23
N GLU A 407 -8.13 55.94 -4.68
CA GLU A 407 -7.39 56.44 -3.52
C GLU A 407 -6.70 57.78 -3.82
N ARG A 408 -6.09 57.92 -5.01
CA ARG A 408 -5.51 59.17 -5.49
C ARG A 408 -6.58 60.27 -5.61
N ARG A 409 -7.74 59.96 -6.20
CA ARG A 409 -8.87 60.91 -6.27
C ARG A 409 -9.41 61.27 -4.89
N LYS A 410 -9.47 60.31 -3.96
CA LYS A 410 -9.85 60.55 -2.57
C LYS A 410 -8.86 61.51 -1.90
N ILE A 411 -7.55 61.30 -2.06
CA ILE A 411 -6.51 62.20 -1.55
C ILE A 411 -6.63 63.60 -2.19
N ASP A 412 -6.85 63.68 -3.50
CA ASP A 412 -7.08 64.96 -4.20
C ASP A 412 -8.35 65.67 -3.70
N GLU A 413 -9.44 64.95 -3.43
CA GLU A 413 -10.66 65.51 -2.83
C GLU A 413 -10.49 65.90 -1.36
N GLU A 414 -9.78 65.11 -0.56
CA GLU A 414 -9.50 65.42 0.84
C GLU A 414 -8.56 66.63 0.96
N ALA A 415 -7.56 66.76 0.08
CA ALA A 415 -6.72 67.95 -0.04
C ALA A 415 -7.51 69.19 -0.49
N ARG A 416 -8.46 69.04 -1.44
CA ARG A 416 -9.37 70.14 -1.83
C ARG A 416 -10.26 70.55 -0.66
N ARG A 417 -10.94 69.59 0.00
CA ARG A 417 -11.77 69.83 1.20
C ARG A 417 -10.97 70.48 2.32
N HIS A 418 -9.71 70.09 2.52
CA HIS A 418 -8.81 70.70 3.49
C HIS A 418 -8.50 72.16 3.13
N ALA A 419 -8.07 72.42 1.89
CA ALA A 419 -7.77 73.78 1.43
C ALA A 419 -9.01 74.69 1.37
N ASP A 420 -10.20 74.14 1.08
CA ASP A 420 -11.48 74.85 1.12
C ASP A 420 -11.88 75.17 2.57
N LYS A 421 -11.68 74.22 3.49
CA LYS A 421 -11.86 74.40 4.93
C LYS A 421 -10.88 75.44 5.49
N GLU A 422 -9.61 75.40 5.13
CA GLU A 422 -8.60 76.37 5.54
C GLU A 422 -8.97 77.78 5.06
N ARG A 423 -9.36 77.94 3.78
CA ARG A 423 -9.85 79.22 3.26
C ARG A 423 -11.13 79.70 3.98
N ALA A 424 -12.03 78.80 4.37
CA ALA A 424 -13.19 79.16 5.19
C ALA A 424 -12.79 79.55 6.63
N GLU A 425 -11.84 78.85 7.26
CA GLU A 425 -11.30 79.21 8.57
C GLU A 425 -10.52 80.54 8.53
N GLU A 426 -9.79 80.84 7.46
CA GLU A 426 -9.13 82.13 7.25
C GLU A 426 -10.14 83.26 7.08
N GLN A 427 -11.22 83.04 6.30
CA GLN A 427 -12.33 83.98 6.19
C GLN A 427 -13.02 84.21 7.54
N ILE A 428 -13.23 83.16 8.35
CA ILE A 428 -13.78 83.27 9.71
C ILE A 428 -12.80 84.02 10.63
N LYS A 429 -11.49 83.75 10.57
CA LYS A 429 -10.47 84.46 11.36
C LYS A 429 -10.39 85.94 10.98
N ALA A 430 -10.47 86.26 9.68
CA ALA A 430 -10.50 87.64 9.19
C ALA A 430 -11.80 88.38 9.57
N ALA A 431 -12.96 87.72 9.45
CA ALA A 431 -14.24 88.26 9.88
C ALA A 431 -14.29 88.46 11.40
N HIS A 432 -13.78 87.51 12.19
CA HIS A 432 -13.69 87.62 13.64
C HIS A 432 -12.71 88.72 14.07
N GLY A 433 -11.57 88.88 13.39
CA GLY A 433 -10.65 90.00 13.63
C GLY A 433 -11.27 91.35 13.28
N SER A 434 -12.05 91.42 12.19
CA SER A 434 -12.83 92.61 11.83
C SER A 434 -13.96 92.89 12.84
N GLN A 435 -14.61 91.86 13.37
CA GLN A 435 -15.60 91.96 14.43
C GLN A 435 -14.94 92.46 15.72
N GLU A 436 -13.81 91.88 16.13
CA GLU A 436 -13.10 92.26 17.36
C GLU A 436 -12.55 93.69 17.26
N ALA A 437 -12.12 94.12 16.07
CA ALA A 437 -11.77 95.51 15.79
C ALA A 437 -12.99 96.45 15.91
N ALA A 438 -14.13 96.08 15.31
CA ALA A 438 -15.37 96.83 15.42
C ALA A 438 -15.96 96.81 16.86
N GLU A 439 -15.74 95.76 17.63
CA GLU A 439 -16.11 95.65 19.05
C GLU A 439 -15.20 96.52 19.93
N LYS A 440 -13.89 96.56 19.65
CA LYS A 440 -12.96 97.51 20.29
C LYS A 440 -13.32 98.95 19.95
N GLU A 441 -13.66 99.24 18.70
CA GLU A 441 -14.16 100.56 18.30
C GLU A 441 -15.50 100.89 18.96
N CYS A 442 -16.44 99.93 19.04
CA CYS A 442 -17.68 100.07 19.79
C CYS A 442 -17.45 100.24 21.29
N ALA A 443 -16.41 99.63 21.88
CA ALA A 443 -16.05 99.81 23.29
C ALA A 443 -15.42 101.20 23.52
N VAL A 444 -14.62 101.70 22.59
CA VAL A 444 -14.11 103.09 22.59
C VAL A 444 -15.25 104.09 22.37
N LEU A 445 -16.22 103.80 21.51
CA LEU A 445 -17.41 104.63 21.31
C LEU A 445 -18.38 104.56 22.49
N ARG A 446 -18.53 103.40 23.16
CA ARG A 446 -19.30 103.27 24.41
C ARG A 446 -18.64 104.02 25.55
N THR A 447 -17.33 103.93 25.74
CA THR A 447 -16.62 104.68 26.77
C THR A 447 -16.61 106.19 26.49
N LYS A 448 -16.47 106.62 25.22
CA LYS A 448 -16.71 108.02 24.82
C LYS A 448 -18.16 108.45 25.06
N LEU A 449 -19.15 107.63 24.74
CA LEU A 449 -20.57 107.91 25.00
C LEU A 449 -20.84 108.01 26.51
N GLN A 450 -20.23 107.16 27.32
CA GLN A 450 -20.34 107.16 28.77
C GLN A 450 -19.60 108.35 29.40
N GLN A 451 -18.49 108.81 28.80
CA GLN A 451 -17.86 110.09 29.12
C GLN A 451 -18.74 111.28 28.73
N TYR A 452 -19.37 111.25 27.54
CA TYR A 452 -20.33 112.28 27.15
C TYR A 452 -21.57 112.30 28.06
N GLN A 453 -22.10 111.15 28.45
CA GLN A 453 -23.20 111.03 29.43
C GLN A 453 -22.78 111.51 30.83
N SER A 454 -21.54 111.24 31.25
CA SER A 454 -20.97 111.80 32.49
C SER A 454 -20.87 113.33 32.41
N MET A 455 -20.37 113.87 31.30
CA MET A 455 -20.19 115.30 31.09
C MET A 455 -21.53 116.02 30.84
N GLU A 456 -22.51 115.35 30.24
CA GLU A 456 -23.90 115.78 30.08
C GLU A 456 -24.63 115.78 31.42
N MET A 457 -24.46 114.75 32.25
CA MET A 457 -24.98 114.70 33.62
C MET A 457 -24.35 115.78 34.52
N GLN A 458 -23.06 116.08 34.35
CA GLN A 458 -22.42 117.24 34.97
C GLN A 458 -22.99 118.57 34.44
N LEU A 459 -23.24 118.68 33.13
CA LEU A 459 -23.89 119.85 32.52
C LEU A 459 -25.35 120.02 33.00
N GLU A 460 -26.06 118.93 33.24
CA GLU A 460 -27.44 118.92 33.71
C GLU A 460 -27.52 119.19 35.23
N GLN A 461 -26.50 118.82 36.00
CA GLN A 461 -26.33 119.20 37.39
C GLN A 461 -25.91 120.67 37.55
N GLU A 462 -25.01 121.17 36.69
CA GLU A 462 -24.72 122.60 36.53
C GLU A 462 -26.00 123.36 36.12
N ARG A 463 -26.79 122.84 35.17
CA ARG A 463 -28.08 123.43 34.79
C ARG A 463 -29.11 123.40 35.92
N SER A 464 -29.18 122.32 36.72
CA SER A 464 -30.13 122.25 37.84
C SER A 464 -29.75 123.26 38.92
N GLN A 465 -28.46 123.36 39.28
CA GLN A 465 -27.95 124.38 40.19
C GLN A 465 -28.12 125.80 39.62
N ASN A 466 -27.90 126.01 38.33
CA ASN A 466 -28.16 127.28 37.65
C ASN A 466 -29.67 127.61 37.62
N SER A 467 -30.54 126.61 37.56
CA SER A 467 -32.01 126.77 37.64
C SER A 467 -32.47 127.06 39.06
N GLU A 468 -31.89 126.43 40.08
CA GLU A 468 -32.16 126.69 41.50
C GLU A 468 -31.66 128.07 41.90
N LEU A 469 -30.49 128.49 41.43
CA LEU A 469 -30.00 129.86 41.62
C LEU A 469 -30.89 130.86 40.87
N LYS A 470 -31.41 130.53 39.68
CA LYS A 470 -32.36 131.39 38.95
C LYS A 470 -33.74 131.46 39.60
N THR A 471 -34.30 130.37 40.12
CA THR A 471 -35.57 130.44 40.87
C THR A 471 -35.38 131.18 42.18
N LYS A 472 -34.26 130.97 42.89
CA LYS A 472 -33.94 131.70 44.12
C LYS A 472 -33.67 133.19 43.89
N ILE A 473 -33.04 133.55 42.76
CA ILE A 473 -32.94 134.95 42.30
C ILE A 473 -34.33 135.47 41.94
N HIS A 474 -35.17 134.76 41.18
CA HIS A 474 -36.53 135.22 40.87
C HIS A 474 -37.44 135.32 42.10
N GLN A 475 -37.32 134.43 43.10
CA GLN A 475 -38.02 134.55 44.38
C GLN A 475 -37.61 135.85 45.08
N LEU A 476 -36.30 136.06 45.26
CA LEU A 476 -35.77 137.26 45.90
C LEU A 476 -36.07 138.52 45.10
N ASP A 477 -36.15 138.46 43.77
CA ASP A 477 -36.52 139.57 42.90
C ASP A 477 -38.05 139.83 42.94
N THR A 478 -38.90 138.81 43.06
CA THR A 478 -40.33 139.02 43.33
C THR A 478 -40.59 139.55 44.73
N ASP A 479 -39.88 139.08 45.74
CA ASP A 479 -39.99 139.56 47.12
C ASP A 479 -39.45 140.99 47.23
N TYR A 480 -38.33 141.29 46.56
CA TYR A 480 -37.74 142.64 46.48
C TYR A 480 -38.66 143.60 45.73
N ASN A 481 -39.19 143.26 44.56
CA ASN A 481 -40.11 144.13 43.83
C ASN A 481 -41.49 144.24 44.53
N SER A 482 -41.94 143.22 45.27
CA SER A 482 -43.14 143.29 46.11
C SER A 482 -42.94 144.27 47.27
N LEU A 483 -41.81 144.14 48.00
CA LEU A 483 -41.46 145.06 49.08
C LEU A 483 -41.19 146.48 48.56
N LEU A 484 -40.47 146.64 47.46
CA LEU A 484 -40.18 147.92 46.82
C LEU A 484 -41.44 148.59 46.28
N ASN A 485 -42.40 147.84 45.72
CA ASN A 485 -43.70 148.40 45.36
C ASN A 485 -44.50 148.78 46.62
N SER A 486 -44.47 148.01 47.70
CA SER A 486 -45.12 148.40 48.96
C SER A 486 -44.45 149.63 49.60
N GLU A 487 -43.13 149.77 49.46
CA GLU A 487 -42.34 150.92 49.90
C GLU A 487 -42.61 152.14 49.02
N GLN A 488 -42.77 151.97 47.71
CA GLN A 488 -43.14 153.04 46.78
C GLN A 488 -44.61 153.46 46.93
N GLU A 489 -45.55 152.52 47.09
CA GLU A 489 -46.95 152.83 47.35
C GLU A 489 -47.13 153.53 48.70
N LEU A 490 -46.46 153.07 49.76
CA LEU A 490 -46.47 153.77 51.05
C LEU A 490 -45.67 155.07 51.00
N SER A 491 -44.59 155.18 50.24
CA SER A 491 -43.88 156.45 50.02
C SER A 491 -44.71 157.43 49.21
N GLU A 492 -45.50 156.98 48.22
CA GLU A 492 -46.45 157.80 47.50
C GLU A 492 -47.64 158.18 48.38
N LEU A 493 -48.14 157.28 49.24
CA LEU A 493 -49.18 157.58 50.21
C LEU A 493 -48.68 158.60 51.24
N VAL A 494 -47.43 158.46 51.71
CA VAL A 494 -46.74 159.41 52.58
C VAL A 494 -46.51 160.74 51.86
N ASN A 495 -46.10 160.78 50.59
CA ASN A 495 -45.93 162.03 49.82
C ASN A 495 -47.27 162.72 49.48
N LYS A 496 -48.32 161.95 49.14
CA LYS A 496 -49.69 162.46 48.93
C LYS A 496 -50.29 162.98 50.24
N LEU A 497 -50.09 162.26 51.34
CA LEU A 497 -50.49 162.72 52.67
C LEU A 497 -49.59 163.83 53.21
N GLN A 498 -48.33 163.96 52.79
CA GLN A 498 -47.43 165.09 53.13
C GLN A 498 -47.74 166.35 52.31
N THR A 499 -48.20 166.22 51.07
CA THR A 499 -48.71 167.36 50.29
C THR A 499 -50.08 167.80 50.82
N GLN A 500 -50.95 166.87 51.24
CA GLN A 500 -52.14 167.20 52.05
C GLN A 500 -51.77 167.74 53.45
N LEU A 501 -50.68 167.26 54.06
CA LEU A 501 -50.13 167.80 55.30
C LEU A 501 -49.62 169.23 55.10
N SER A 502 -49.13 169.61 53.92
CA SER A 502 -48.70 170.99 53.64
C SER A 502 -49.88 171.95 53.48
N ALA A 503 -50.95 171.51 52.81
CA ALA A 503 -52.19 172.28 52.72
C ALA A 503 -52.85 172.43 54.11
N THR A 504 -53.05 171.30 54.81
CA THR A 504 -53.59 171.31 56.18
C THR A 504 -52.58 171.80 57.23
N ALA A 505 -51.31 172.00 56.90
CA ALA A 505 -50.35 172.74 57.73
C ALA A 505 -50.65 174.25 57.75
N SER A 506 -51.38 174.76 56.76
CA SER A 506 -51.93 176.11 56.83
C SER A 506 -53.08 176.21 57.85
N ASP A 507 -53.83 175.13 58.07
CA ASP A 507 -54.91 175.04 59.07
C ASP A 507 -54.40 174.63 60.47
N LEU A 508 -53.33 173.84 60.51
CA LEU A 508 -52.53 173.45 61.68
C LEU A 508 -52.13 174.65 62.54
N SER A 509 -51.94 175.82 61.94
CA SER A 509 -51.61 177.05 62.66
C SER A 509 -52.80 177.75 63.30
N LYS A 510 -54.05 177.49 62.88
CA LYS A 510 -55.25 178.23 63.34
C LYS A 510 -56.10 177.45 64.34
N ALA A 511 -56.30 176.15 64.12
CA ALA A 511 -57.13 175.33 65.01
C ALA A 511 -56.38 174.87 66.29
N ARG A 512 -55.06 174.63 66.19
CA ARG A 512 -54.27 174.07 67.32
C ARG A 512 -54.10 175.03 68.50
N GLU A 513 -54.35 176.32 68.30
CA GLU A 513 -54.26 177.34 69.36
C GLU A 513 -55.56 177.49 70.19
N GLN A 514 -56.69 176.97 69.68
CA GLN A 514 -57.98 177.03 70.37
C GLN A 514 -58.27 175.77 71.21
N VAL A 515 -57.99 174.56 70.71
CA VAL A 515 -58.45 173.29 71.34
C VAL A 515 -57.42 172.61 72.25
N LYS A 516 -56.10 172.85 72.13
CA LYS A 516 -55.14 172.54 73.24
C LYS A 516 -54.95 173.69 74.24
N ARG A 517 -55.96 174.57 74.34
CA ARG A 517 -56.41 175.22 75.58
C ARG A 517 -57.49 174.41 76.33
N THR A 518 -58.04 173.31 75.79
CA THR A 518 -59.07 172.50 76.46
C THR A 518 -58.71 171.03 76.63
N GLU A 519 -58.02 170.38 75.69
CA GLU A 519 -57.56 168.98 75.87
C GLU A 519 -56.41 168.84 76.89
N ARG A 520 -55.61 169.90 77.13
CA ARG A 520 -54.55 169.88 78.18
C ARG A 520 -55.12 169.81 79.60
N GLU A 521 -56.38 170.22 79.79
CA GLU A 521 -57.14 169.99 81.02
C GLU A 521 -57.61 168.52 81.11
N GLY A 522 -58.04 167.92 79.99
CA GLY A 522 -58.57 166.56 79.93
C GLY A 522 -57.53 165.46 80.19
N ASP A 523 -56.34 165.60 79.60
CA ASP A 523 -55.21 164.66 79.76
C ASP A 523 -54.81 164.47 81.25
N LYS A 524 -55.14 165.43 82.12
CA LYS A 524 -54.75 165.44 83.55
C LYS A 524 -55.72 164.70 84.47
N VAL A 525 -57.01 164.58 84.09
CA VAL A 525 -58.07 164.00 84.93
C VAL A 525 -58.37 162.56 84.55
N LEU A 526 -58.45 162.24 83.24
CA LEU A 526 -58.77 160.88 82.80
C LEU A 526 -57.67 159.86 83.11
N ALA A 527 -56.41 160.29 83.26
CA ALA A 527 -55.32 159.43 83.74
C ALA A 527 -55.55 158.99 85.20
N GLN A 528 -56.06 159.88 86.07
CA GLN A 528 -56.41 159.54 87.45
C GLN A 528 -57.67 158.65 87.48
N HIS A 529 -58.67 158.95 86.65
CA HIS A 529 -59.91 158.16 86.60
C HIS A 529 -59.79 156.81 85.89
N ARG A 530 -58.82 156.55 85.00
CA ARG A 530 -58.70 155.24 84.34
C ARG A 530 -57.87 154.20 85.07
N GLY A 531 -57.16 154.57 86.15
CA GLY A 531 -56.87 153.63 87.23
C GLY A 531 -58.19 153.17 87.85
N ALA A 532 -58.94 154.12 88.40
CA ALA A 532 -60.26 153.86 89.00
C ALA A 532 -61.26 153.16 88.06
N TRP A 533 -61.15 153.28 86.72
CA TRP A 533 -62.00 152.57 85.76
C TRP A 533 -61.52 151.15 85.40
N ALA A 534 -60.25 150.83 85.60
CA ALA A 534 -59.83 149.42 85.62
C ALA A 534 -60.42 148.72 86.85
N ASP A 535 -60.49 149.44 87.98
CA ASP A 535 -61.17 149.01 89.19
C ASP A 535 -62.71 148.94 88.99
N GLU A 536 -63.31 149.89 88.25
CA GLU A 536 -64.76 149.98 87.99
C GLU A 536 -65.26 149.01 86.90
N LYS A 537 -64.56 148.82 85.77
CA LYS A 537 -65.03 147.91 84.69
C LYS A 537 -64.78 146.42 84.98
N GLY A 538 -64.36 146.05 86.20
CA GLY A 538 -64.68 144.73 86.74
C GLY A 538 -66.20 144.47 86.77
N GLU A 539 -67.03 145.52 86.84
CA GLU A 539 -68.49 145.39 86.90
C GLU A 539 -69.17 145.05 85.55
N LEU A 540 -68.58 145.45 84.40
CA LEU A 540 -69.15 145.19 83.06
C LEU A 540 -68.61 143.92 82.38
N GLN A 541 -68.13 142.96 83.15
CA GLN A 541 -68.03 141.54 82.72
C GLN A 541 -69.43 140.86 82.75
N LYS A 542 -70.51 141.61 82.42
CA LYS A 542 -71.94 141.31 82.72
C LYS A 542 -72.99 141.97 81.79
N ARG A 543 -72.67 142.29 80.51
CA ARG A 543 -73.67 142.97 79.62
C ARG A 543 -73.63 142.69 78.12
N VAL A 544 -72.57 142.08 77.58
CA VAL A 544 -72.52 141.74 76.13
C VAL A 544 -73.35 140.47 75.82
N GLU A 545 -73.96 139.85 76.83
CA GLU A 545 -74.76 138.63 76.79
C GLU A 545 -76.14 138.75 76.10
N GLU A 546 -76.39 139.74 75.21
CA GLU A 546 -77.76 140.16 74.83
C GLU A 546 -78.16 140.33 73.33
N LEU A 547 -77.28 140.50 72.33
CA LEU A 547 -77.69 140.88 70.92
C LEU A 547 -76.94 140.07 69.79
N THR A 548 -77.35 139.96 68.49
CA THR A 548 -78.19 140.84 67.62
C THR A 548 -78.20 140.64 66.04
N ARG A 549 -78.08 139.43 65.40
CA ARG A 549 -78.72 138.97 64.08
C ARG A 549 -78.46 139.56 62.61
N GLU A 550 -78.37 138.70 61.55
CA GLU A 550 -78.72 138.75 60.04
C GLU A 550 -77.96 139.64 58.92
N LEU A 551 -77.94 139.56 57.52
CA LEU A 551 -78.32 138.68 56.30
C LEU A 551 -77.76 139.17 54.84
N GLU A 552 -77.92 138.42 53.67
CA GLU A 552 -77.99 138.77 52.15
C GLU A 552 -76.85 138.57 51.01
N ASP A 553 -77.17 138.53 49.65
CA ASP A 553 -76.31 138.24 48.39
C ASP A 553 -76.91 138.63 46.94
N THR A 554 -76.17 138.65 45.75
CA THR A 554 -76.59 138.26 44.30
C THR A 554 -75.72 138.56 42.97
N HIS A 555 -75.52 137.57 42.03
CA HIS A 555 -75.86 137.47 40.52
C HIS A 555 -75.12 138.01 39.17
N THR A 556 -74.19 137.22 38.52
CA THR A 556 -73.92 136.83 37.02
C THR A 556 -73.73 137.75 35.72
N LYS A 557 -72.99 137.31 34.59
CA LYS A 557 -73.30 137.38 33.06
C LYS A 557 -72.19 137.42 31.89
N LEU A 558 -72.30 136.57 30.79
CA LEU A 558 -72.21 136.68 29.24
C LEU A 558 -71.00 137.00 28.21
N THR A 559 -70.90 136.27 27.03
CA THR A 559 -70.62 136.61 25.52
C THR A 559 -69.27 136.51 24.64
N GLN A 560 -69.39 136.19 23.29
CA GLN A 560 -68.56 136.47 22.00
C GLN A 560 -67.25 135.64 21.55
N ALA A 561 -66.60 135.59 20.31
CA ALA A 561 -66.71 135.98 18.83
C ALA A 561 -65.66 135.25 17.82
N THR A 562 -65.48 135.55 16.47
CA THR A 562 -64.60 134.78 15.44
C THR A 562 -63.84 135.47 14.23
N ALA A 563 -62.92 134.75 13.55
CA ALA A 563 -61.92 135.19 12.52
C ALA A 563 -61.87 134.41 11.14
N VAL A 564 -60.75 134.47 10.35
CA VAL A 564 -60.69 134.23 8.85
C VAL A 564 -59.44 133.45 8.30
N GLN A 565 -59.54 132.72 7.15
CA GLN A 565 -58.62 131.67 6.65
C GLN A 565 -58.25 131.70 5.11
N LYS A 566 -57.55 132.73 4.56
CA LYS A 566 -57.63 133.02 3.08
C LYS A 566 -56.42 132.94 2.11
N LYS A 567 -55.13 132.90 2.50
CA LYS A 567 -54.02 133.27 1.55
C LYS A 567 -53.19 132.18 0.82
N ARG A 568 -53.13 130.91 1.24
CA ARG A 568 -52.07 129.96 0.78
C ARG A 568 -52.30 129.23 -0.57
N LYS A 569 -53.09 129.78 -1.50
CA LYS A 569 -53.56 129.13 -2.76
C LYS A 569 -52.50 129.00 -3.89
N ALA A 570 -51.33 129.64 -3.79
CA ALA A 570 -50.65 130.16 -4.99
C ALA A 570 -49.41 129.42 -5.56
N GLN A 571 -48.69 128.55 -4.82
CA GLN A 571 -47.34 128.12 -5.24
C GLN A 571 -47.25 126.85 -6.12
N TYR A 572 -48.34 126.12 -6.38
CA TYR A 572 -48.38 124.90 -7.22
C TYR A 572 -48.03 125.10 -8.72
N SER A 573 -47.56 126.27 -9.13
CA SER A 573 -47.46 126.69 -10.54
C SER A 573 -46.08 126.57 -11.21
N LYS A 574 -44.97 126.52 -10.45
CA LYS A 574 -43.63 126.85 -11.03
C LYS A 574 -42.66 125.70 -11.33
N LEU A 575 -42.83 124.49 -10.79
CA LEU A 575 -41.85 123.40 -11.02
C LEU A 575 -42.06 122.64 -12.35
N HIS A 576 -43.22 122.81 -12.98
CA HIS A 576 -43.67 122.10 -14.19
C HIS A 576 -42.68 122.17 -15.38
N THR A 577 -41.91 123.25 -15.51
CA THR A 577 -41.15 123.58 -16.74
C THR A 577 -39.73 123.03 -16.84
N LYS A 578 -39.16 122.41 -15.80
CA LYS A 578 -37.77 121.86 -15.84
C LYS A 578 -37.65 120.38 -16.28
N LEU A 579 -38.75 119.74 -16.64
CA LEU A 579 -38.87 118.29 -16.85
C LEU A 579 -37.97 117.66 -17.95
N LYS A 580 -37.44 118.45 -18.91
CA LYS A 580 -37.35 117.99 -20.31
C LYS A 580 -35.97 117.58 -20.87
N ASN A 581 -34.87 117.73 -20.13
CA ASN A 581 -33.53 117.91 -20.76
C ASN A 581 -32.44 116.84 -20.54
N ARG A 582 -32.64 115.75 -19.77
CA ARG A 582 -31.57 114.74 -19.52
C ARG A 582 -31.81 113.38 -20.17
N LEU A 583 -32.74 113.30 -21.13
CA LEU A 583 -33.14 112.10 -21.88
C LEU A 583 -32.11 111.68 -22.97
N GLN A 584 -30.84 112.11 -22.88
CA GLN A 584 -29.90 112.14 -24.03
C GLN A 584 -28.43 111.82 -23.69
N LEU A 585 -28.14 111.14 -22.57
CA LEU A 585 -26.80 110.63 -22.23
C LEU A 585 -26.96 109.24 -21.59
N LEU A 586 -27.43 108.23 -22.34
CA LEU A 586 -26.69 107.40 -23.32
C LEU A 586 -25.77 106.39 -22.60
N GLU A 587 -25.91 105.08 -22.83
CA GLU A 587 -25.56 104.38 -24.09
C GLU A 587 -24.05 104.46 -24.43
N ALA A 588 -23.22 104.75 -23.43
CA ALA A 588 -21.79 104.45 -23.40
C ALA A 588 -21.38 104.14 -21.94
N SER A 589 -20.40 103.31 -21.63
CA SER A 589 -19.48 102.55 -22.51
C SER A 589 -19.57 101.05 -22.21
N LEU A 590 -19.47 100.19 -23.22
CA LEU A 590 -18.18 99.77 -23.81
C LEU A 590 -17.29 99.20 -22.68
N GLN A 591 -17.55 97.95 -22.26
CA GLN A 591 -17.02 96.71 -22.86
C GLN A 591 -15.68 96.30 -22.19
N GLU A 592 -15.10 95.22 -22.71
CA GLU A 592 -13.67 95.21 -23.10
C GLU A 592 -12.64 95.04 -21.97
N VAL A 593 -11.35 95.04 -22.36
CA VAL A 593 -10.24 95.69 -21.61
C VAL A 593 -10.28 95.40 -20.10
N GLN A 594 -9.75 94.28 -19.58
CA GLN A 594 -8.85 93.25 -20.11
C GLN A 594 -8.99 91.97 -19.25
N MET A 595 -9.18 90.72 -19.70
CA MET A 595 -9.03 90.02 -21.00
C MET A 595 -7.61 89.82 -21.56
N GLU A 596 -6.52 90.29 -20.91
CA GLU A 596 -5.16 90.22 -21.49
C GLU A 596 -4.05 89.54 -20.67
N ARG A 597 -4.21 89.24 -19.37
CA ARG A 597 -3.08 88.71 -18.55
C ARG A 597 -3.09 87.22 -18.19
N ASP A 598 -3.87 86.43 -18.90
CA ASP A 598 -3.83 84.94 -18.86
C ASP A 598 -2.53 84.34 -19.46
N VAL A 599 -1.66 85.19 -19.99
CA VAL A 599 -0.64 84.85 -21.00
C VAL A 599 0.80 84.89 -20.44
N LEU A 600 1.04 85.58 -19.32
CA LEU A 600 2.33 86.23 -19.07
C LEU A 600 3.29 85.57 -18.07
N ASN A 601 3.11 84.29 -17.69
CA ASN A 601 4.19 83.54 -17.03
C ASN A 601 4.20 82.00 -17.24
N LYS A 602 3.70 81.52 -18.40
CA LYS A 602 3.96 80.14 -18.89
C LYS A 602 5.29 80.01 -19.64
N ASN A 603 6.24 80.93 -19.42
CA ASN A 603 7.46 81.09 -20.23
C ASN A 603 8.66 81.53 -19.35
N VAL A 604 9.87 81.00 -19.63
CA VAL A 604 11.21 81.55 -19.26
C VAL A 604 11.62 81.53 -17.75
N PRO A 605 12.87 81.13 -17.37
CA PRO A 605 13.84 80.22 -18.01
C PRO A 605 14.50 79.16 -17.08
N GLN A 606 14.92 78.03 -17.65
CA GLN A 606 15.47 76.85 -16.95
C GLN A 606 17.01 76.88 -16.67
N GLU A 607 17.70 78.01 -16.89
CA GLU A 607 19.16 78.00 -17.15
C GLU A 607 20.10 78.53 -16.04
N ILE A 608 19.62 79.21 -14.99
CA ILE A 608 20.43 79.45 -13.77
C ILE A 608 20.07 78.48 -12.64
N HIS A 609 18.88 77.88 -12.67
CA HIS A 609 18.48 76.80 -11.77
C HIS A 609 19.41 75.56 -11.88
N ASN A 610 20.05 75.35 -13.04
CA ASN A 610 21.09 74.33 -13.25
C ASN A 610 22.53 74.83 -13.01
N ARG A 611 22.74 76.13 -12.80
CA ARG A 611 24.07 76.76 -12.67
C ARG A 611 24.57 76.72 -11.22
N LEU A 612 23.71 77.12 -10.28
CA LEU A 612 23.99 76.98 -8.84
C LEU A 612 23.96 75.51 -8.38
N LYS A 613 23.04 74.70 -8.93
CA LYS A 613 22.93 73.26 -8.64
C LYS A 613 24.12 72.42 -9.14
N LYS A 614 25.06 73.01 -9.90
CA LYS A 614 26.27 72.34 -10.40
C LYS A 614 27.53 72.67 -9.59
N GLN A 615 27.71 73.92 -9.13
CA GLN A 615 28.92 74.32 -8.41
C GLN A 615 29.08 73.65 -7.04
N LEU A 616 27.97 73.23 -6.40
CA LEU A 616 27.97 72.52 -5.11
C LEU A 616 28.74 71.18 -5.14
N LYS A 617 28.99 70.58 -6.32
CA LYS A 617 29.79 69.34 -6.44
C LYS A 617 31.24 69.53 -6.92
N ASP A 618 31.64 70.74 -7.33
CA ASP A 618 32.91 70.96 -8.06
C ASP A 618 34.02 71.65 -7.25
N LEU A 619 33.75 72.11 -6.02
CA LEU A 619 34.78 72.62 -5.10
C LEU A 619 35.16 71.65 -3.97
N GLN A 620 34.25 70.78 -3.51
CA GLN A 620 34.65 69.61 -2.71
C GLN A 620 35.59 68.66 -3.49
N ARG A 621 35.55 68.71 -4.83
CA ARG A 621 36.53 68.05 -5.70
C ARG A 621 37.88 68.77 -5.73
N ARG A 622 37.91 70.11 -5.78
CA ARG A 622 39.15 70.90 -5.83
C ARG A 622 39.88 71.05 -4.50
N HIS A 623 39.28 70.61 -3.39
CA HIS A 623 40.00 70.41 -2.13
C HIS A 623 41.09 69.32 -2.23
N ASN A 624 40.96 68.36 -3.17
CA ASN A 624 41.90 67.26 -3.36
C ASN A 624 43.11 67.58 -4.26
N GLU A 625 43.16 68.74 -4.93
CA GLU A 625 44.00 68.95 -6.12
C GLU A 625 45.05 70.08 -5.98
N PHE A 626 45.48 70.48 -4.76
CA PHE A 626 46.44 71.61 -4.60
C PHE A 626 47.62 71.48 -3.64
N ARG A 627 47.80 70.41 -2.84
CA ARG A 627 49.05 70.25 -2.04
C ARG A 627 49.55 68.85 -1.73
N GLN A 628 49.20 67.88 -2.57
CA GLN A 628 49.98 66.65 -2.74
C GLN A 628 51.30 67.00 -3.47
N VAL A 629 52.32 67.48 -2.73
CA VAL A 629 53.60 67.94 -3.32
C VAL A 629 54.85 67.37 -2.62
N LEU A 630 54.78 67.00 -1.33
CA LEU A 630 55.87 66.34 -0.57
C LEU A 630 55.22 65.31 0.40
N ILE A 631 55.23 63.97 0.23
CA ILE A 631 56.31 62.95 0.01
C ILE A 631 57.11 62.71 1.32
N SER A 632 57.19 61.52 1.97
CA SER A 632 56.54 60.19 1.78
C SER A 632 56.71 59.22 3.00
N GLY A 633 55.76 58.27 3.23
CA GLY A 633 55.90 56.94 3.90
C GLY A 633 56.03 56.82 5.45
N THR A 634 55.72 55.70 6.16
CA THR A 634 54.94 54.47 5.86
C THR A 634 54.59 53.58 7.11
N THR A 635 53.29 53.36 7.47
CA THR A 635 52.69 52.27 8.36
C THR A 635 53.10 52.20 9.88
N THR A 636 52.63 51.36 10.85
CA THR A 636 51.84 50.07 10.99
C THR A 636 51.09 49.88 12.37
N ASN A 637 50.00 49.07 12.46
CA ASN A 637 49.57 48.09 13.54
C ASN A 637 49.30 48.52 15.03
N VAL A 638 48.70 47.78 16.02
CA VAL A 638 47.72 46.62 16.21
C VAL A 638 47.20 46.57 17.71
N PRO A 639 46.02 45.95 18.10
CA PRO A 639 45.40 46.15 19.46
C PRO A 639 44.80 44.93 20.28
N ILE A 640 44.47 45.13 21.61
CA ILE A 640 43.33 44.59 22.49
C ILE A 640 43.61 44.70 24.06
N GLY A 641 42.61 44.74 25.00
CA GLY A 641 42.78 44.81 26.51
C GLY A 641 41.50 44.87 27.46
N ASN A 642 41.63 45.24 28.78
CA ASN A 642 40.63 45.57 29.91
C ASN A 642 40.11 44.41 30.87
N TYR A 643 39.49 44.52 32.11
CA TYR A 643 39.52 45.39 33.36
C TYR A 643 38.82 44.72 34.64
N THR A 644 38.56 45.40 35.83
CA THR A 644 38.41 44.72 37.19
C THR A 644 37.59 45.36 38.40
N PHE A 645 37.22 44.51 39.42
CA PHE A 645 36.96 44.69 40.92
C PHE A 645 35.69 45.42 41.48
N ALA A 646 35.20 45.40 42.77
CA ALA A 646 35.60 44.96 44.16
C ALA A 646 34.37 44.34 44.99
N SER A 647 34.09 44.30 46.33
CA SER A 647 34.57 44.84 47.66
C SER A 647 33.96 44.07 48.93
N MET A 648 34.06 44.55 50.21
CA MET A 648 33.55 43.93 51.53
C MET A 648 33.00 44.98 52.58
N SER A 649 32.65 44.83 53.91
CA SER A 649 32.79 43.83 55.05
C SER A 649 31.80 44.08 56.28
N VAL A 650 31.90 43.36 57.44
CA VAL A 650 31.00 43.35 58.71
C VAL A 650 31.72 42.70 59.96
N PRO A 651 31.22 42.44 61.24
CA PRO A 651 30.02 42.78 62.11
C PRO A 651 30.33 43.09 63.66
N MET A 652 29.35 43.09 64.65
CA MET A 652 29.38 42.44 66.04
C MET A 652 28.29 42.89 67.12
N ASP A 653 27.80 41.91 67.93
CA ASP A 653 27.16 41.84 69.30
C ASP A 653 25.73 42.27 69.79
N LEU A 654 25.06 41.25 70.38
CA LEU A 654 24.14 41.12 71.56
C LEU A 654 22.71 41.72 71.69
N SER A 655 21.83 40.86 72.26
CA SER A 655 20.44 41.05 72.74
C SER A 655 19.30 41.15 71.70
N ALA A 656 18.11 40.68 72.11
CA ALA A 656 16.91 40.43 71.27
C ALA A 656 15.67 41.15 71.88
N PRO A 657 14.44 41.11 71.29
CA PRO A 657 14.01 40.44 70.05
C PRO A 657 13.12 41.27 69.09
N ALA A 658 13.27 41.07 67.77
CA ALA A 658 12.23 41.35 66.77
C ALA A 658 12.40 40.45 65.53
N LEU A 659 11.28 39.94 64.99
CA LEU A 659 11.25 38.89 63.96
C LEU A 659 11.54 39.42 62.53
N SER A 660 12.33 38.70 61.74
CA SER A 660 12.16 38.66 60.28
C SER A 660 12.72 37.35 59.66
N PHE A 661 12.16 36.96 58.52
CA PHE A 661 11.99 35.57 58.08
C PHE A 661 13.12 35.06 57.15
N VAL A 662 14.09 34.31 57.69
CA VAL A 662 15.19 33.66 56.92
C VAL A 662 14.85 32.20 56.54
N GLU A 663 13.56 31.92 56.29
CA GLU A 663 13.06 30.56 56.00
C GLU A 663 12.52 30.35 54.58
N GLN A 664 12.26 31.41 53.80
CA GLN A 664 11.65 31.26 52.46
C GLN A 664 12.63 30.94 51.31
N GLU A 665 13.94 31.17 51.49
CA GLU A 665 14.97 30.87 50.48
C GLU A 665 15.70 29.54 50.77
N LYS A 666 15.72 29.12 52.05
CA LYS A 666 16.21 27.80 52.48
C LYS A 666 15.24 26.65 52.17
N THR A 667 14.04 26.93 51.68
CA THR A 667 13.15 25.96 51.03
C THR A 667 13.51 25.82 49.55
N HIS A 668 13.54 26.91 48.77
CA HIS A 668 13.86 26.87 47.34
C HIS A 668 15.21 26.18 47.01
N GLN A 669 16.26 26.37 47.82
CA GLN A 669 17.54 25.64 47.62
C GLN A 669 17.54 24.17 48.07
N ARG A 670 16.52 23.73 48.84
CA ARG A 670 16.26 22.29 49.09
C ARG A 670 15.41 21.70 47.97
N ASP A 671 14.40 22.41 47.52
CA ASP A 671 13.50 21.97 46.45
C ASP A 671 14.29 21.75 45.14
N LEU A 672 15.25 22.63 44.82
CA LEU A 672 16.18 22.43 43.69
C LEU A 672 17.22 21.31 43.88
N ARG A 673 17.48 20.84 45.10
CA ARG A 673 18.32 19.65 45.34
C ARG A 673 17.50 18.37 45.27
N LEU A 674 16.34 18.34 45.91
CA LEU A 674 15.39 17.22 45.84
C LEU A 674 14.88 17.00 44.41
N LEU A 675 14.68 18.05 43.61
CA LEU A 675 14.36 17.91 42.19
C LEU A 675 15.53 17.36 41.36
N LYS A 676 16.78 17.55 41.82
CA LYS A 676 17.98 17.03 41.15
C LYS A 676 18.25 15.58 41.53
N GLU A 677 18.23 15.25 42.82
CA GLU A 677 18.27 13.86 43.32
C GLU A 677 17.12 13.01 42.74
N ARG A 678 15.93 13.59 42.55
CA ARG A 678 14.77 12.92 41.96
C ARG A 678 14.73 12.92 40.42
N LEU A 679 15.65 13.63 39.76
CA LEU A 679 15.93 13.45 38.33
C LEU A 679 17.04 12.41 38.14
N GLU A 680 18.09 12.47 38.95
CA GLU A 680 19.20 11.50 38.96
C GLU A 680 18.70 10.09 39.34
N GLN A 681 17.80 9.95 40.33
CA GLN A 681 17.13 8.67 40.63
C GLN A 681 16.21 8.19 39.50
N LEU A 682 15.59 9.09 38.73
CA LEU A 682 14.68 8.71 37.64
C LEU A 682 15.48 8.33 36.37
N GLU A 683 16.66 8.92 36.19
CA GLU A 683 17.67 8.50 35.21
C GLU A 683 18.29 7.14 35.60
N GLU A 684 18.64 6.93 36.87
CA GLU A 684 19.09 5.62 37.39
C GLU A 684 18.00 4.55 37.24
N GLU A 685 16.74 4.83 37.58
CA GLU A 685 15.62 3.87 37.40
C GLU A 685 15.35 3.56 35.92
N GLN A 686 15.49 4.53 35.01
CA GLN A 686 15.36 4.28 33.56
C GLN A 686 16.55 3.48 33.01
N VAL A 687 17.76 3.72 33.47
CA VAL A 687 18.94 2.89 33.16
C VAL A 687 18.77 1.47 33.71
N HIS A 688 18.23 1.31 34.91
CA HIS A 688 17.97 0.00 35.51
C HIS A 688 16.89 -0.78 34.74
N GLN A 689 15.85 -0.12 34.23
CA GLN A 689 14.84 -0.74 33.36
C GLN A 689 15.41 -1.09 31.97
N ALA A 690 16.31 -0.27 31.40
CA ALA A 690 17.00 -0.59 30.15
C ALA A 690 17.95 -1.80 30.29
N GLN A 691 18.70 -1.89 31.39
CA GLN A 691 19.61 -3.01 31.66
C GLN A 691 18.86 -4.30 32.00
N ALA A 692 17.74 -4.22 32.74
CA ALA A 692 16.87 -5.36 33.02
C ALA A 692 16.24 -6.02 31.76
N LEU A 693 16.18 -5.29 30.65
CA LEU A 693 15.74 -5.80 29.34
C LEU A 693 16.90 -6.34 28.47
N ALA A 694 18.16 -6.08 28.83
CA ALA A 694 19.34 -6.53 28.09
C ALA A 694 19.92 -7.86 28.62
N GLU A 695 19.98 -8.07 29.94
CA GLU A 695 20.68 -9.21 30.53
C GLU A 695 19.82 -10.48 30.73
N ARG A 696 18.52 -10.45 30.43
CA ARG A 696 17.60 -11.58 30.67
C ARG A 696 17.45 -12.58 29.52
N VAL A 697 18.34 -12.58 28.52
CA VAL A 697 18.37 -13.59 27.44
C VAL A 697 19.77 -14.20 27.25
N SER A 698 20.39 -14.65 28.34
CA SER A 698 21.47 -15.65 28.26
C SER A 698 21.59 -16.50 29.51
N ILE A 699 21.45 -17.82 29.31
CA ILE A 699 22.14 -18.90 30.06
C ILE A 699 21.80 -18.94 31.57
N HIS A 700 21.07 -19.92 32.11
CA HIS A 700 21.39 -21.36 31.98
C HIS A 700 20.29 -22.31 32.54
N LYS A 701 20.30 -23.56 32.06
CA LYS A 701 19.64 -24.79 32.58
C LYS A 701 18.09 -24.92 32.46
N GLY A 702 17.65 -26.00 31.81
CA GLY A 702 16.26 -26.50 31.75
C GLY A 702 15.96 -27.52 32.87
N PRO A 703 15.29 -28.67 32.62
CA PRO A 703 15.06 -29.38 31.34
C PRO A 703 13.59 -29.87 31.12
N ILE A 704 13.34 -30.71 30.08
CA ILE A 704 12.54 -31.97 30.06
C ILE A 704 11.75 -32.25 28.74
N PHE A 705 11.91 -33.48 28.23
CA PHE A 705 11.13 -34.32 27.27
C PHE A 705 10.80 -33.92 25.80
N SER A 706 11.36 -34.75 24.89
CA SER A 706 10.65 -35.70 23.97
C SER A 706 10.65 -35.50 22.44
N SER A 707 11.09 -36.56 21.73
CA SER A 707 10.72 -36.98 20.34
C SER A 707 11.16 -36.10 19.15
N THR A 708 11.51 -36.60 17.95
CA THR A 708 11.78 -37.99 17.45
C THR A 708 12.59 -37.99 16.13
N LEU A 709 13.35 -39.07 15.88
CA LEU A 709 13.67 -39.72 14.58
C LEU A 709 14.41 -38.97 13.43
N ARG A 710 15.46 -39.65 12.91
CA ARG A 710 15.92 -39.75 11.49
C ARG A 710 16.61 -38.52 10.84
N GLU A 711 17.51 -38.62 9.85
CA GLU A 711 18.07 -39.78 9.10
C GLU A 711 19.45 -39.55 8.41
N VAL A 712 20.21 -40.64 8.19
CA VAL A 712 21.36 -40.95 7.25
C VAL A 712 22.60 -40.01 7.10
N GLU A 713 23.67 -40.62 6.54
CA GLU A 713 24.88 -40.09 5.86
C GLU A 713 26.02 -39.58 6.78
N SER A 714 27.14 -40.30 6.97
CA SER A 714 28.29 -40.63 6.07
C SER A 714 29.52 -39.79 6.51
N GLU A 715 30.80 -40.15 6.32
CA GLU A 715 31.46 -41.40 5.93
C GLU A 715 32.92 -41.39 6.48
N ASN A 716 33.62 -42.54 6.42
CA ASN A 716 35.09 -42.70 6.44
C ASN A 716 35.98 -41.94 7.46
N SER A 717 36.52 -42.68 8.42
CA SER A 717 37.96 -42.61 8.74
C SER A 717 38.48 -44.02 9.03
N ASP A 718 39.68 -44.34 8.55
CA ASP A 718 40.14 -45.71 8.27
C ASP A 718 41.49 -46.01 8.97
N LYS A 719 41.78 -47.30 9.23
CA LYS A 719 43.09 -47.88 9.65
C LYS A 719 43.65 -47.51 11.06
N GLU A 720 44.53 -48.29 11.71
CA GLU A 720 45.17 -49.59 11.35
C GLU A 720 45.61 -50.45 12.57
N ASN A 721 45.39 -51.76 12.49
CA ASN A 721 46.21 -52.93 12.92
C ASN A 721 46.81 -53.12 14.35
N VAL A 722 47.31 -54.36 14.56
CA VAL A 722 48.24 -54.86 15.61
C VAL A 722 47.60 -55.26 16.97
N ASP A 723 47.75 -56.49 17.50
CA ASP A 723 48.19 -57.81 16.97
C ASP A 723 47.72 -58.95 17.91
N ASP A 724 47.82 -60.20 17.43
CA ASP A 724 47.80 -61.51 18.10
C ASP A 724 47.71 -61.61 19.65
N THR A 725 46.66 -62.25 20.19
CA THR A 725 46.69 -63.68 20.61
C THR A 725 45.32 -64.22 21.06
#